data_AF-A0A1F6H3Z1-F1
#
_entry.id   AF-A0A1F6H3Z1-F1
#
_cell.length_a   1.000
_cell.length_b   1.000
_cell.length_c   1.000
_cell.angle_alpha   90.00
_cell.angle_beta   90.00
_cell.angle_gamma   90.00
#
_symmetry.space_group_name_H-M   'P 1'
#
loop_
_entity.id
_entity.type
_entity.pdbx_description
1 polymer ?
#
loop_
_entity_poly.entity_id
_entity_poly.type
_entity_poly.pdbx_seq_one_letter_code
_entity_poly.pdbx_strand_id
1 'polypeptide(L)'
;MDNQELQKSIDRFIRAQRRRRITSDNRDLLLTQIIDQAPDLELGWVDGALAHLTLLQRQRVEAPALGFLEAIKKLNSLNKAKRLFALETLNLLGGAEQIQGLVETLTSGLAENRKKLAMSLLLSFRGTDKVTDLLLNSPTLFTAKTADSQKHALVSFRFEMAEKLMALFTKPYLATQSKTLGIDQELSLDLLRGILADARLTDLSRFLESDEVLTLKLGEVIASIQGHRMLPIYAKKRYDYLRDFFVRLSEPARFLGVDGSDLSKVCAAFLWTNLQLTPPQSLVGKMTDRALYALPSTKTELNRFLENLAPSTLDALIKDIKDLINTLCRATDADLNQLFATAKAKYELGEPDHSLFGQIYGGLMELKVMGLVALNQVEELIDKVRRDISGEPKAQKSLDEVFDQAPDVDGVEGPQQVEKNPDFSRLFRAIRPVSTTVVGFRGPKEGAGKRATQVNQRVFGNQKSLLSFKDGLEVLMDYYRAKGHHVDQFLFQPKNFPKPVVETHLTYLSSNDEDPLLLCCGITFFEQDRPIPASANAEDQMETLAEQYFLPYYFTMATGHFHPVLHARSRKIIGREEGKNEEASFQANLYMLEFKGLDMGHSESLRVASKQMLALFHGLPDNLWRLPEVQESVNFLMGKLKLAL
;
A
#
# COMPACT_ATOMS: atom_id res chain seq x y z
N MET A 1 -7.47 29.93 26.14
CA MET A 1 -8.32 28.78 25.76
C MET A 1 -8.11 27.72 26.81
N ASP A 2 -9.15 27.40 27.56
CA ASP A 2 -9.05 26.49 28.70
C ASP A 2 -8.86 25.05 28.19
N ASN A 3 -7.81 24.36 28.64
CA ASN A 3 -7.52 22.98 28.26
C ASN A 3 -8.71 22.04 28.55
N GLN A 4 -9.53 22.40 29.54
CA GLN A 4 -10.75 21.69 29.91
C GLN A 4 -11.86 21.76 28.85
N GLU A 5 -11.98 22.84 28.07
CA GLU A 5 -13.01 22.96 27.02
C GLU A 5 -12.63 22.18 25.76
N LEU A 6 -11.33 22.16 25.41
CA LEU A 6 -10.81 21.35 24.32
C LEU A 6 -10.94 19.86 24.65
N GLN A 7 -10.61 19.47 25.87
CA GLN A 7 -10.76 18.10 26.34
C GLN A 7 -12.23 17.67 26.42
N LYS A 8 -13.14 18.56 26.86
CA LYS A 8 -14.60 18.32 26.79
C LYS A 8 -15.13 18.22 25.36
N SER A 9 -14.57 18.98 24.40
CA SER A 9 -14.95 18.88 22.98
C SER A 9 -14.41 17.61 22.32
N ILE A 10 -13.17 17.22 22.64
CA ILE A 10 -12.59 15.95 22.23
C ILE A 10 -13.35 14.79 22.86
N ASP A 11 -13.72 14.87 24.13
CA ASP A 11 -14.54 13.86 24.81
C ASP A 11 -15.98 13.83 24.29
N ARG A 12 -16.57 14.96 23.90
CA ARG A 12 -17.88 14.99 23.21
C ARG A 12 -17.78 14.40 21.81
N PHE A 13 -16.71 14.67 21.08
CA PHE A 13 -16.45 14.09 19.77
C PHE A 13 -16.21 12.57 19.87
N ILE A 14 -15.40 12.13 20.84
CA ILE A 14 -15.15 10.73 21.15
C ILE A 14 -16.43 10.07 21.67
N ARG A 15 -17.25 10.72 22.51
CA ARG A 15 -18.56 10.21 22.96
C ARG A 15 -19.58 10.14 21.83
N ALA A 16 -19.60 11.10 20.91
CA ALA A 16 -20.45 11.07 19.71
C ALA A 16 -20.03 9.95 18.74
N GLN A 17 -18.73 9.63 18.68
CA GLN A 17 -18.21 8.44 17.99
C GLN A 17 -18.48 7.14 18.77
N ARG A 18 -18.47 7.18 20.12
CA ARG A 18 -18.78 6.03 21.00
C ARG A 18 -20.26 5.68 21.07
N ARG A 19 -21.19 6.63 20.91
CA ARG A 19 -22.66 6.40 20.93
C ARG A 19 -23.20 5.60 19.73
N ARG A 20 -22.38 5.31 18.72
CA ARG A 20 -22.71 4.35 17.65
C ARG A 20 -22.20 2.93 17.91
N ARG A 21 -21.50 2.74 19.03
CA ARG A 21 -21.19 1.39 19.50
C ARG A 21 -22.51 0.81 19.99
N ILE A 22 -22.87 -0.33 19.43
CA ILE A 22 -23.78 -1.24 20.11
C ILE A 22 -23.02 -1.71 21.35
N THR A 23 -23.06 -0.92 22.43
CA THR A 23 -22.85 -1.41 23.78
C THR A 23 -24.14 -2.09 24.16
N SER A 24 -24.38 -3.26 23.58
CA SER A 24 -25.29 -4.24 24.16
C SER A 24 -24.42 -5.24 24.91
N ASP A 25 -24.88 -5.66 26.07
CA ASP A 25 -24.24 -6.72 26.86
C ASP A 25 -24.15 -8.05 26.08
N ASN A 26 -24.83 -8.15 24.93
CA ASN A 26 -24.69 -9.23 23.95
C ASN A 26 -23.81 -8.80 22.78
N ARG A 27 -22.51 -9.13 22.84
CA ARG A 27 -21.68 -9.29 21.64
C ARG A 27 -22.31 -10.41 20.81
N ASP A 28 -22.27 -10.32 19.47
CA ASP A 28 -22.79 -11.30 18.47
C ASP A 28 -23.88 -10.78 17.52
N LEU A 29 -23.79 -9.52 17.11
CA LEU A 29 -24.64 -8.98 16.04
C LEU A 29 -23.93 -8.99 14.69
N LEU A 30 -24.49 -9.75 13.74
CA LEU A 30 -24.06 -9.73 12.34
C LEU A 30 -24.47 -8.42 11.68
N LEU A 31 -23.67 -7.96 10.71
CA LEU A 31 -24.01 -6.80 9.88
C LEU A 31 -25.40 -6.92 9.24
N THR A 32 -25.80 -8.12 8.80
CA THR A 32 -27.14 -8.37 8.25
C THR A 32 -28.24 -8.07 9.26
N GLN A 33 -28.06 -8.47 10.52
CA GLN A 33 -29.01 -8.18 11.60
C GLN A 33 -29.06 -6.67 11.91
N ILE A 34 -27.91 -5.99 11.92
CA ILE A 34 -27.85 -4.52 12.08
C ILE A 34 -28.60 -3.83 10.94
N ILE A 35 -28.42 -4.29 9.70
CA ILE A 35 -29.13 -3.77 8.53
C ILE A 35 -30.63 -3.98 8.67
N ASP A 36 -31.07 -5.15 9.11
CA ASP A 36 -32.50 -5.47 9.27
C ASP A 36 -33.16 -4.63 10.36
N GLN A 37 -32.43 -4.41 11.46
CA GLN A 37 -32.84 -3.60 12.60
C GLN A 37 -32.77 -2.09 12.34
N ALA A 38 -32.05 -1.62 11.31
CA ALA A 38 -31.89 -0.21 11.03
C ALA A 38 -33.24 0.45 10.65
N PRO A 39 -33.83 1.27 11.52
CA PRO A 39 -35.13 1.88 11.26
C PRO A 39 -35.03 2.95 10.18
N ASP A 40 -36.18 3.35 9.65
CA ASP A 40 -36.27 4.55 8.83
C ASP A 40 -35.99 5.79 9.69
N LEU A 41 -35.38 6.81 9.09
CA LEU A 41 -35.14 8.08 9.77
C LEU A 41 -36.47 8.83 9.92
N GLU A 42 -36.77 9.36 11.10
CA GLU A 42 -38.03 10.04 11.33
C GLU A 42 -38.00 11.47 10.77
N LEU A 43 -39.00 11.81 9.95
CA LEU A 43 -39.11 13.16 9.38
C LEU A 43 -39.38 14.23 10.45
N GLY A 44 -40.10 13.85 11.52
CA GLY A 44 -40.46 14.75 12.62
C GLY A 44 -39.27 15.26 13.45
N TRP A 45 -38.07 14.68 13.28
CA TRP A 45 -36.86 15.19 13.93
C TRP A 45 -36.50 16.61 13.50
N VAL A 46 -36.74 16.96 12.23
CA VAL A 46 -36.48 18.32 11.74
C VAL A 46 -37.49 19.30 12.35
N ASP A 47 -38.78 18.94 12.35
CA ASP A 47 -39.83 19.78 12.94
C ASP A 47 -39.61 19.98 14.45
N GLY A 48 -39.22 18.92 15.16
CA GLY A 48 -38.86 18.98 16.58
C GLY A 48 -37.66 19.90 16.84
N ALA A 49 -36.61 19.83 16.02
CA ALA A 49 -35.46 20.73 16.12
C ALA A 49 -35.83 22.20 15.88
N LEU A 50 -36.79 22.47 14.99
CA LEU A 50 -37.28 23.84 14.73
C LEU A 50 -38.22 24.37 15.81
N ALA A 51 -38.91 23.50 16.56
CA ALA A 51 -39.92 23.88 17.55
C ALA A 51 -39.33 24.70 18.72
N HIS A 52 -38.04 24.54 19.01
CA HIS A 52 -37.35 25.23 20.10
C HIS A 52 -36.77 26.60 19.70
N LEU A 53 -36.96 27.03 18.44
CA LEU A 53 -36.41 28.28 17.92
C LEU A 53 -37.38 29.46 18.04
N THR A 54 -36.83 30.66 18.22
CA THR A 54 -37.60 31.90 18.03
C THR A 54 -38.01 32.07 16.56
N LEU A 55 -39.04 32.87 16.29
CA LEU A 55 -39.53 33.14 14.92
C LEU A 55 -38.41 33.64 13.99
N LEU A 56 -37.57 34.58 14.47
CA LEU A 56 -36.44 35.12 13.73
C LEU A 56 -35.37 34.07 13.43
N GLN A 57 -35.09 33.17 14.37
CA GLN A 57 -34.14 32.07 14.15
C GLN A 57 -34.70 31.05 13.15
N ARG A 58 -36.00 30.73 13.26
CA ARG A 58 -36.67 29.80 12.36
C ARG A 58 -36.65 30.27 10.91
N GLN A 59 -36.93 31.56 10.66
CA GLN A 59 -36.85 32.15 9.32
C GLN A 59 -35.45 32.02 8.69
N ARG A 60 -34.38 32.06 9.49
CA ARG A 60 -33.00 31.93 9.00
C ARG A 60 -32.62 30.52 8.56
N VAL A 61 -33.29 29.50 9.09
CA VAL A 61 -32.97 28.08 8.81
C VAL A 61 -34.09 27.31 8.13
N GLU A 62 -35.16 27.98 7.72
CA GLU A 62 -36.30 27.36 7.05
C GLU A 62 -35.89 26.67 5.74
N ALA A 63 -35.16 27.37 4.85
CA ALA A 63 -34.65 26.79 3.61
C ALA A 63 -33.66 25.63 3.86
N PRO A 64 -32.63 25.75 4.74
CA PRO A 64 -31.82 24.63 5.19
C PRO A 64 -32.63 23.42 5.70
N ALA A 65 -33.65 23.66 6.53
CA ALA A 65 -34.47 22.61 7.13
C ALA A 65 -35.29 21.85 6.08
N LEU A 66 -35.82 22.54 5.06
CA LEU A 66 -36.47 21.89 3.91
C LEU A 66 -35.48 20.99 3.16
N GLY A 67 -34.24 21.45 2.98
CA GLY A 67 -33.16 20.63 2.42
C GLY A 67 -32.85 19.39 3.26
N PHE A 68 -32.85 19.51 4.58
CA PHE A 68 -32.67 18.37 5.49
C PHE A 68 -33.80 17.36 5.37
N LEU A 69 -35.06 17.81 5.32
CA LEU A 69 -36.20 16.92 5.09
C LEU A 69 -36.09 16.18 3.75
N GLU A 70 -35.68 16.87 2.68
CA GLU A 70 -35.49 16.23 1.37
C GLU A 70 -34.35 15.20 1.40
N ALA A 71 -33.23 15.52 2.06
CA ALA A 71 -32.11 14.60 2.24
C ALA A 71 -32.52 13.36 3.05
N ILE A 72 -33.30 13.51 4.12
CA ILE A 72 -33.84 12.40 4.91
C ILE A 72 -34.78 11.54 4.06
N LYS A 73 -35.67 12.16 3.27
CA LYS A 73 -36.54 11.43 2.32
C LYS A 73 -35.72 10.64 1.30
N LYS A 74 -34.66 11.23 0.73
CA LYS A 74 -33.73 10.54 -0.20
C LYS A 74 -33.06 9.36 0.48
N LEU A 75 -32.56 9.52 1.71
CA LEU A 75 -31.95 8.44 2.48
C LEU A 75 -32.95 7.31 2.78
N ASN A 76 -34.20 7.63 3.12
CA ASN A 76 -35.26 6.64 3.36
C ASN A 76 -35.74 5.95 2.07
N SER A 77 -35.55 6.56 0.90
CA SER A 77 -35.84 5.91 -0.39
C SER A 77 -34.79 4.83 -0.77
N LEU A 78 -33.62 4.84 -0.12
CA LEU A 78 -32.62 3.81 -0.29
C LEU A 78 -33.02 2.55 0.47
N ASN A 79 -32.56 1.38 0.02
CA ASN A 79 -32.67 0.18 0.84
C ASN A 79 -31.86 0.33 2.15
N LYS A 80 -32.24 -0.44 3.18
CA LYS A 80 -31.66 -0.34 4.52
C LYS A 80 -30.13 -0.43 4.53
N ALA A 81 -29.55 -1.33 3.73
CA ALA A 81 -28.11 -1.49 3.61
C ALA A 81 -27.42 -0.23 3.05
N LYS A 82 -27.91 0.31 1.94
CA LYS A 82 -27.38 1.54 1.32
C LYS A 82 -27.52 2.74 2.26
N ARG A 83 -28.65 2.83 2.97
CA ARG A 83 -28.88 3.87 3.97
C ARG A 83 -27.88 3.75 5.13
N LEU A 84 -27.73 2.57 5.71
CA LEU A 84 -26.79 2.31 6.81
C LEU A 84 -25.36 2.71 6.42
N PHE A 85 -24.89 2.26 5.25
CA PHE A 85 -23.54 2.57 4.77
C PHE A 85 -23.33 4.08 4.53
N ALA A 86 -24.32 4.76 3.96
CA ALA A 86 -24.28 6.21 3.77
C ALA A 86 -24.19 6.94 5.13
N LEU A 87 -25.03 6.55 6.10
CA LEU A 87 -25.05 7.11 7.45
C LEU A 87 -23.77 6.81 8.24
N GLU A 88 -23.16 5.65 8.05
CA GLU A 88 -21.89 5.33 8.69
C GLU A 88 -20.73 6.17 8.14
N THR A 89 -20.83 6.57 6.87
CA THR A 89 -19.81 7.40 6.20
C THR A 89 -19.94 8.89 6.54
N LEU A 90 -21.16 9.42 6.51
CA LEU A 90 -21.50 10.80 6.83
C LEU A 90 -22.82 10.79 7.60
N ASN A 91 -22.88 11.39 8.78
CA ASN A 91 -24.05 11.32 9.66
C ASN A 91 -24.43 12.69 10.24
N LEU A 92 -24.67 13.65 9.37
CA LEU A 92 -25.12 14.96 9.82
C LEU A 92 -26.64 14.97 10.12
N LEU A 93 -27.39 14.01 9.56
CA LEU A 93 -28.85 13.96 9.61
C LEU A 93 -29.44 12.61 10.10
N GLY A 94 -28.63 11.71 10.68
CA GLY A 94 -29.10 10.37 11.04
C GLY A 94 -29.71 10.23 12.44
N GLY A 95 -30.11 11.32 13.08
CA GLY A 95 -30.80 11.28 14.37
C GLY A 95 -31.26 12.66 14.85
N ALA A 96 -32.20 12.67 15.79
CA ALA A 96 -32.77 13.89 16.36
C ALA A 96 -31.71 14.78 17.02
N GLU A 97 -30.78 14.20 17.80
CA GLU A 97 -29.70 14.95 18.46
C GLU A 97 -28.76 15.62 17.44
N GLN A 98 -28.40 14.94 16.35
CA GLN A 98 -27.52 15.48 15.31
C GLN A 98 -28.19 16.63 14.56
N ILE A 99 -29.46 16.45 14.20
CA ILE A 99 -30.26 17.48 13.52
C ILE A 99 -30.43 18.69 14.43
N GLN A 100 -30.76 18.48 15.71
CA GLN A 100 -30.86 19.56 16.69
C GLN A 100 -29.53 20.32 16.83
N GLY A 101 -28.41 19.63 17.04
CA GLY A 101 -27.10 20.27 17.16
C GLY A 101 -26.69 21.02 15.88
N LEU A 102 -27.08 20.52 14.70
CA LEU A 102 -26.85 21.20 13.44
C LEU A 102 -27.69 22.48 13.32
N VAL A 103 -28.99 22.40 13.62
CA VAL A 103 -29.90 23.55 13.63
C VAL A 103 -29.43 24.60 14.66
N GLU A 104 -29.00 24.18 15.84
CA GLU A 104 -28.39 25.06 16.85
C GLU A 104 -27.10 25.69 16.32
N THR A 105 -26.23 24.95 15.64
CA THR A 105 -24.99 25.50 15.04
C THR A 105 -25.28 26.54 13.97
N LEU A 106 -26.35 26.35 13.19
CA LEU A 106 -26.78 27.28 12.16
C LEU A 106 -27.44 28.54 12.76
N THR A 107 -28.16 28.42 13.88
CA THR A 107 -28.97 29.50 14.48
C THR A 107 -28.31 30.24 15.66
N SER A 108 -27.46 29.59 16.45
CA SER A 108 -26.93 30.15 17.70
C SER A 108 -25.70 31.04 17.48
N GLY A 109 -25.90 32.35 17.59
CA GLY A 109 -25.03 33.39 18.19
C GLY A 109 -23.61 33.65 17.69
N LEU A 110 -22.78 32.64 17.42
CA LEU A 110 -21.35 32.82 17.13
C LEU A 110 -21.04 32.43 15.69
N ALA A 111 -20.76 33.43 14.86
CA ALA A 111 -20.20 33.31 13.50
C ALA A 111 -19.13 32.21 13.38
N GLU A 112 -18.32 32.10 14.43
CA GLU A 112 -17.23 31.16 14.56
C GLU A 112 -17.66 29.69 14.47
N ASN A 113 -18.84 29.30 14.98
CA ASN A 113 -19.30 27.92 14.96
C ASN A 113 -19.70 27.47 13.54
N ARG A 114 -20.37 28.33 12.77
CA ARG A 114 -20.66 28.09 11.35
C ARG A 114 -19.38 27.98 10.53
N LYS A 115 -18.43 28.88 10.76
CA LYS A 115 -17.12 28.83 10.11
C LYS A 115 -16.35 27.56 10.47
N LYS A 116 -16.38 27.12 11.73
CA LYS A 116 -15.79 25.83 12.16
C LYS A 116 -16.43 24.64 11.44
N LEU A 117 -17.76 24.63 11.29
CA LEU A 117 -18.47 23.59 10.54
C LEU A 117 -18.08 23.61 9.06
N ALA A 118 -18.04 24.77 8.42
CA ALA A 118 -17.59 24.94 7.03
C ALA A 118 -16.17 24.40 6.83
N MET A 119 -15.25 24.78 7.71
CA MET A 119 -13.86 24.31 7.68
C MET A 119 -13.76 22.80 7.89
N SER A 120 -14.58 22.22 8.77
CA SER A 120 -14.63 20.77 8.98
C SER A 120 -15.06 20.01 7.72
N LEU A 121 -16.05 20.54 6.99
CA LEU A 121 -16.50 19.95 5.72
C LEU A 121 -15.43 20.06 4.63
N LEU A 122 -14.76 21.21 4.50
CA LEU A 122 -13.64 21.41 3.58
C LEU A 122 -12.46 20.48 3.88
N LEU A 123 -12.15 20.25 5.16
CA LEU A 123 -11.12 19.29 5.57
C LEU A 123 -11.52 17.84 5.28
N SER A 124 -12.78 17.50 5.53
CA SER A 124 -13.33 16.17 5.25
C SER A 124 -13.28 15.86 3.75
N PHE A 125 -13.44 16.87 2.90
CA PHE A 125 -13.24 16.73 1.45
C PHE A 125 -11.82 16.32 1.09
N ARG A 126 -10.79 16.95 1.65
CA ARG A 126 -9.39 16.55 1.38
C ARG A 126 -9.13 15.07 1.72
N GLY A 127 -9.75 14.58 2.80
CA GLY A 127 -9.71 13.16 3.16
C GLY A 127 -10.47 12.29 2.16
N THR A 128 -11.70 12.68 1.82
CA THR A 128 -12.59 11.97 0.88
C THR A 128 -11.98 11.88 -0.52
N ASP A 129 -11.35 12.95 -0.99
CA ASP A 129 -10.69 13.04 -2.29
C ASP A 129 -9.48 12.09 -2.36
N LYS A 130 -8.60 12.13 -1.35
CA LYS A 130 -7.47 11.19 -1.24
C LYS A 130 -7.93 9.73 -1.17
N VAL A 131 -8.95 9.45 -0.37
CA VAL A 131 -9.52 8.10 -0.30
C VAL A 131 -10.08 7.70 -1.65
N THR A 132 -10.83 8.57 -2.32
CA THR A 132 -11.39 8.29 -3.65
C THR A 132 -10.29 7.95 -4.67
N ASP A 133 -9.20 8.72 -4.70
CA ASP A 133 -8.05 8.40 -5.56
C ASP A 133 -7.41 7.05 -5.21
N LEU A 134 -7.28 6.71 -3.92
CA LEU A 134 -6.79 5.39 -3.50
C LEU A 134 -7.74 4.26 -3.94
N LEU A 135 -9.06 4.46 -3.83
CA LEU A 135 -10.05 3.49 -4.27
C LEU A 135 -9.96 3.27 -5.78
N LEU A 136 -9.90 4.35 -6.58
CA LEU A 136 -9.82 4.29 -8.04
C LEU A 136 -8.57 3.57 -8.56
N ASN A 137 -7.45 3.70 -7.84
CA ASN A 137 -6.17 3.07 -8.18
C ASN A 137 -6.01 1.66 -7.61
N SER A 138 -7.00 1.13 -6.87
CA SER A 138 -6.93 -0.22 -6.30
C SER A 138 -7.26 -1.28 -7.38
N PRO A 139 -6.34 -2.21 -7.69
CA PRO A 139 -6.50 -3.14 -8.81
C PRO A 139 -7.58 -4.19 -8.59
N THR A 140 -7.89 -4.54 -7.33
CA THR A 140 -8.79 -5.65 -6.98
C THR A 140 -10.17 -5.21 -6.48
N LEU A 141 -10.40 -3.90 -6.32
CA LEU A 141 -11.59 -3.38 -5.64
C LEU A 141 -12.86 -3.39 -6.51
N PHE A 142 -12.69 -3.36 -7.84
CA PHE A 142 -13.79 -3.26 -8.79
C PHE A 142 -13.99 -4.58 -9.52
N THR A 143 -15.23 -5.06 -9.51
CA THR A 143 -15.66 -6.17 -10.35
C THR A 143 -15.67 -5.74 -11.81
N ALA A 144 -15.04 -6.53 -12.69
CA ALA A 144 -14.87 -6.18 -14.12
C ALA A 144 -16.16 -5.71 -14.79
N LYS A 145 -17.30 -6.36 -14.48
CA LYS A 145 -18.62 -6.04 -15.05
C LYS A 145 -19.16 -4.66 -14.66
N THR A 146 -18.78 -4.11 -13.50
CA THR A 146 -19.33 -2.85 -12.97
C THR A 146 -18.24 -1.83 -12.68
N ALA A 147 -17.02 -2.07 -13.17
CA ALA A 147 -15.87 -1.25 -12.82
C ALA A 147 -16.05 0.19 -13.31
N ASP A 148 -16.43 0.37 -14.57
CA ASP A 148 -16.58 1.70 -15.16
C ASP A 148 -17.70 2.51 -14.51
N SER A 149 -18.86 1.89 -14.24
CA SER A 149 -19.99 2.57 -13.61
C SER A 149 -19.69 2.95 -12.16
N GLN A 150 -19.00 2.10 -11.41
CA GLN A 150 -18.59 2.40 -10.03
C GLN A 150 -17.48 3.45 -9.98
N LYS A 151 -16.48 3.38 -10.86
CA LYS A 151 -15.43 4.40 -10.99
C LYS A 151 -16.02 5.75 -11.37
N HIS A 152 -16.93 5.78 -12.36
CA HIS A 152 -17.64 6.99 -12.73
C HIS A 152 -18.43 7.56 -11.55
N ALA A 153 -19.19 6.73 -10.82
CA ALA A 153 -19.93 7.18 -9.64
C ALA A 153 -19.03 7.80 -8.54
N LEU A 154 -17.83 7.25 -8.31
CA LEU A 154 -16.86 7.81 -7.38
C LEU A 154 -16.32 9.17 -7.87
N VAL A 155 -16.01 9.27 -9.17
CA VAL A 155 -15.54 10.52 -9.79
C VAL A 155 -16.63 11.60 -9.78
N SER A 156 -17.88 11.25 -10.09
CA SER A 156 -19.02 12.15 -10.02
C SER A 156 -19.25 12.63 -8.59
N PHE A 157 -19.22 11.72 -7.61
CA PHE A 157 -19.41 12.09 -6.20
C PHE A 157 -18.38 13.14 -5.73
N ARG A 158 -17.09 12.94 -6.01
CA ARG A 158 -16.07 13.92 -5.60
C ARG A 158 -16.21 15.25 -6.35
N PHE A 159 -16.61 15.24 -7.62
CA PHE A 159 -16.77 16.47 -8.40
C PHE A 159 -17.98 17.27 -7.92
N GLU A 160 -19.13 16.62 -7.77
CA GLU A 160 -20.35 17.23 -7.24
C GLU A 160 -20.13 17.73 -5.80
N MET A 161 -19.39 17.00 -4.96
CA MET A 161 -19.02 17.45 -3.62
C MET A 161 -18.12 18.70 -3.66
N ALA A 162 -17.13 18.74 -4.56
CA ALA A 162 -16.25 19.90 -4.72
C ALA A 162 -17.05 21.15 -5.17
N GLU A 163 -17.92 20.99 -6.17
CA GLU A 163 -18.80 22.06 -6.66
C GLU A 163 -19.66 22.65 -5.52
N LYS A 164 -20.28 21.79 -4.69
CA LYS A 164 -21.09 22.29 -3.56
C LYS A 164 -20.24 23.00 -2.51
N LEU A 165 -19.05 22.48 -2.19
CA LEU A 165 -18.16 23.09 -1.20
C LEU A 165 -17.58 24.43 -1.65
N MET A 166 -17.38 24.63 -2.95
CA MET A 166 -16.93 25.91 -3.51
C MET A 166 -17.92 27.04 -3.22
N ALA A 167 -19.21 26.72 -3.08
CA ALA A 167 -20.25 27.70 -2.75
C ALA A 167 -20.15 28.27 -1.32
N LEU A 168 -19.25 27.76 -0.48
CA LEU A 168 -18.95 28.31 0.85
C LEU A 168 -18.02 29.52 0.81
N PHE A 169 -17.30 29.72 -0.31
CA PHE A 169 -16.37 30.82 -0.50
C PHE A 169 -17.01 32.00 -1.23
N THR A 170 -16.52 33.20 -0.92
CA THR A 170 -16.92 34.40 -1.66
C THR A 170 -16.48 34.34 -3.13
N LYS A 171 -17.35 34.76 -4.06
CA LYS A 171 -17.04 34.80 -5.50
C LYS A 171 -15.74 35.56 -5.85
N PRO A 172 -15.43 36.73 -5.24
CA PRO A 172 -14.18 37.44 -5.50
C PRO A 172 -12.94 36.63 -5.12
N TYR A 173 -13.00 35.86 -4.02
CA TYR A 173 -11.91 34.98 -3.63
C TYR A 173 -11.68 33.87 -4.65
N LEU A 174 -12.76 33.21 -5.10
CA LEU A 174 -12.67 32.17 -6.13
C LEU A 174 -12.10 32.68 -7.45
N ALA A 175 -12.47 33.90 -7.86
CA ALA A 175 -11.92 34.55 -9.06
C ALA A 175 -10.43 34.86 -8.91
N THR A 176 -10.01 35.25 -7.71
CA THR A 176 -8.60 35.49 -7.41
C THR A 176 -7.82 34.18 -7.45
N GLN A 177 -8.29 33.13 -6.77
CA GLN A 177 -7.63 31.83 -6.73
C GLN A 177 -7.57 31.17 -8.11
N SER A 178 -8.64 31.25 -8.90
CA SER A 178 -8.67 30.77 -10.29
C SER A 178 -7.56 31.39 -11.13
N LYS A 179 -7.38 32.72 -11.04
CA LYS A 179 -6.29 33.43 -11.73
C LYS A 179 -4.91 33.07 -11.19
N THR A 180 -4.75 33.01 -9.86
CA THR A 180 -3.46 32.72 -9.21
C THR A 180 -2.97 31.30 -9.52
N LEU A 181 -3.88 30.32 -9.50
CA LEU A 181 -3.56 28.92 -9.74
C LEU A 181 -3.59 28.54 -11.23
N GLY A 182 -4.13 29.41 -12.09
CA GLY A 182 -4.31 29.13 -13.51
C GLY A 182 -5.35 28.03 -13.79
N ILE A 183 -6.36 27.89 -12.93
CA ILE A 183 -7.39 26.85 -13.02
C ILE A 183 -8.75 27.52 -13.23
N ASP A 184 -9.51 27.10 -14.24
CA ASP A 184 -10.86 27.61 -14.50
C ASP A 184 -11.80 27.38 -13.30
N GLN A 185 -12.72 28.32 -13.04
CA GLN A 185 -13.75 28.17 -12.01
C GLN A 185 -14.68 26.99 -12.27
N GLU A 186 -14.91 26.64 -13.54
CA GLU A 186 -15.73 25.49 -13.92
C GLU A 186 -15.05 24.16 -13.52
N LEU A 187 -13.71 24.15 -13.38
CA LEU A 187 -12.94 23.01 -12.88
C LEU A 187 -12.93 22.96 -11.35
N SER A 188 -14.14 22.86 -10.77
CA SER A 188 -14.39 22.96 -9.32
C SER A 188 -13.53 22.01 -8.47
N LEU A 189 -13.28 20.79 -8.96
CA LEU A 189 -12.43 19.80 -8.27
C LEU A 189 -10.98 20.28 -8.16
N ASP A 190 -10.37 20.66 -9.28
CA ASP A 190 -8.96 21.04 -9.32
C ASP A 190 -8.72 22.39 -8.64
N LEU A 191 -9.68 23.32 -8.77
CA LEU A 191 -9.62 24.60 -8.10
C LEU A 191 -9.73 24.43 -6.58
N LEU A 192 -10.67 23.61 -6.09
CA LEU A 192 -10.80 23.33 -4.65
C LEU A 192 -9.56 22.60 -4.11
N ARG A 193 -8.98 21.66 -4.88
CA ARG A 193 -7.73 20.99 -4.54
C ARG A 193 -6.59 21.99 -4.38
N GLY A 194 -6.44 22.92 -5.32
CA GLY A 194 -5.42 23.97 -5.26
C GLY A 194 -5.61 24.88 -4.04
N ILE A 195 -6.85 25.32 -3.77
CA ILE A 195 -7.19 26.14 -2.59
C ILE A 195 -6.80 25.43 -1.28
N LEU A 196 -7.08 24.12 -1.18
CA LEU A 196 -6.82 23.33 0.03
C LEU A 196 -5.38 22.80 0.14
N ALA A 197 -4.57 22.90 -0.91
CA ALA A 197 -3.18 22.46 -0.91
C ALA A 197 -2.27 23.42 -0.13
N ASP A 198 -2.47 24.73 -0.33
CA ASP A 198 -1.52 25.77 0.12
C ASP A 198 -2.00 26.60 1.32
N ALA A 199 -3.28 26.53 1.67
CA ALA A 199 -3.85 27.44 2.66
C ALA A 199 -3.78 26.90 4.11
N ARG A 200 -3.31 27.74 5.04
CA ARG A 200 -3.52 27.51 6.48
C ARG A 200 -5.01 27.66 6.78
N LEU A 201 -5.57 26.72 7.55
CA LEU A 201 -7.00 26.67 7.86
C LEU A 201 -7.54 27.94 8.51
N THR A 202 -6.71 28.64 9.29
CA THR A 202 -7.04 29.92 9.91
C THR A 202 -7.30 31.01 8.88
N ASP A 203 -6.59 30.97 7.74
CA ASP A 203 -6.66 32.00 6.70
C ASP A 203 -7.86 31.77 5.78
N LEU A 204 -8.20 30.51 5.50
CA LEU A 204 -9.38 30.13 4.71
C LEU A 204 -10.69 30.67 5.32
N SER A 205 -10.80 30.70 6.65
CA SER A 205 -12.00 31.15 7.36
C SER A 205 -12.39 32.61 7.07
N ARG A 206 -11.44 33.43 6.60
CA ARG A 206 -11.64 34.84 6.23
C ARG A 206 -12.29 35.01 4.87
N PHE A 207 -12.20 34.01 4.02
CA PHE A 207 -12.69 34.05 2.63
C PHE A 207 -14.02 33.32 2.44
N LEU A 208 -14.56 32.76 3.52
CA LEU A 208 -15.91 32.20 3.58
C LEU A 208 -16.96 33.32 3.42
N GLU A 209 -18.13 32.94 2.92
CA GLU A 209 -19.29 33.83 2.78
C GLU A 209 -19.70 34.50 4.10
N SER A 210 -20.45 35.60 3.98
CA SER A 210 -21.02 36.30 5.14
C SER A 210 -21.92 35.37 5.98
N ASP A 211 -22.07 35.66 7.26
CA ASP A 211 -22.78 34.77 8.20
C ASP A 211 -24.18 34.33 7.75
N GLU A 212 -24.98 35.25 7.21
CA GLU A 212 -26.33 34.95 6.74
C GLU A 212 -26.32 34.06 5.50
N VAL A 213 -25.46 34.36 4.53
CA VAL A 213 -25.30 33.56 3.31
C VAL A 213 -24.69 32.20 3.63
N LEU A 214 -23.71 32.15 4.52
CA LEU A 214 -23.02 30.94 4.96
C LEU A 214 -23.99 29.98 5.66
N THR A 215 -24.97 30.49 6.41
CA THR A 215 -26.02 29.66 7.04
C THR A 215 -26.82 28.89 5.99
N LEU A 216 -27.26 29.59 4.93
CA LEU A 216 -27.99 28.98 3.83
C LEU A 216 -27.12 28.00 3.06
N LYS A 217 -25.91 28.41 2.68
CA LYS A 217 -24.97 27.59 1.91
C LYS A 217 -24.51 26.35 2.66
N LEU A 218 -24.26 26.44 3.96
CA LEU A 218 -23.96 25.27 4.79
C LEU A 218 -25.12 24.28 4.82
N GLY A 219 -26.35 24.76 4.99
CA GLY A 219 -27.55 23.93 4.93
C GLY A 219 -27.66 23.18 3.60
N GLU A 220 -27.54 23.91 2.49
CA GLU A 220 -27.57 23.35 1.12
C GLU A 220 -26.47 22.31 0.89
N VAL A 221 -25.23 22.61 1.31
CA VAL A 221 -24.08 21.72 1.19
C VAL A 221 -24.31 20.42 1.96
N ILE A 222 -24.75 20.51 3.22
CA ILE A 222 -24.98 19.36 4.07
C ILE A 222 -26.11 18.48 3.51
N ALA A 223 -27.23 19.10 3.14
CA ALA A 223 -28.34 18.38 2.52
C ALA A 223 -27.92 17.68 1.21
N SER A 224 -27.17 18.39 0.36
CA SER A 224 -26.74 17.86 -0.94
C SER A 224 -25.76 16.70 -0.80
N ILE A 225 -24.76 16.82 0.07
CA ILE A 225 -23.75 15.77 0.28
C ILE A 225 -24.37 14.55 0.96
N GLN A 226 -25.16 14.75 2.01
CA GLN A 226 -25.79 13.67 2.78
C GLN A 226 -26.85 12.92 1.95
N GLY A 227 -27.62 13.65 1.13
CA GLY A 227 -28.63 13.10 0.23
C GLY A 227 -28.08 12.66 -1.14
N HIS A 228 -26.76 12.65 -1.34
CA HIS A 228 -26.16 12.40 -2.65
C HIS A 228 -26.37 10.96 -3.13
N ARG A 229 -26.87 10.78 -4.36
CA ARG A 229 -27.20 9.46 -4.94
C ARG A 229 -26.04 8.47 -4.99
N MET A 230 -24.80 8.96 -5.14
CA MET A 230 -23.58 8.14 -5.23
C MET A 230 -22.87 7.93 -3.88
N LEU A 231 -23.29 8.59 -2.79
CA LEU A 231 -22.70 8.41 -1.46
C LEU A 231 -22.71 6.93 -1.01
N PRO A 232 -23.78 6.13 -1.24
CA PRO A 232 -23.77 4.71 -0.88
C PRO A 232 -22.71 3.89 -1.63
N ILE A 233 -22.40 4.26 -2.89
CA ILE A 233 -21.37 3.57 -3.68
C ILE A 233 -19.99 3.88 -3.11
N TYR A 234 -19.71 5.16 -2.82
CA TYR A 234 -18.49 5.56 -2.12
C TYR A 234 -18.34 4.85 -0.77
N ALA A 235 -19.39 4.86 0.05
CA ALA A 235 -19.42 4.20 1.35
C ALA A 235 -19.10 2.69 1.24
N LYS A 236 -19.73 1.99 0.29
CA LYS A 236 -19.50 0.56 0.07
C LYS A 236 -18.07 0.27 -0.39
N LYS A 237 -17.51 1.08 -1.30
CA LYS A 237 -16.14 0.88 -1.80
C LYS A 237 -15.08 1.23 -0.76
N ARG A 238 -15.34 2.24 0.07
CA ARG A 238 -14.52 2.52 1.25
C ARG A 238 -14.52 1.34 2.21
N TYR A 239 -15.69 0.77 2.51
CA TYR A 239 -15.80 -0.44 3.34
C TYR A 239 -15.03 -1.64 2.76
N ASP A 240 -15.21 -1.93 1.47
CA ASP A 240 -14.50 -3.03 0.79
C ASP A 240 -12.99 -2.85 0.88
N TYR A 241 -12.50 -1.63 0.70
CA TYR A 241 -11.09 -1.31 0.83
C TYR A 241 -10.58 -1.48 2.26
N LEU A 242 -11.34 -1.05 3.28
CA LEU A 242 -10.95 -1.18 4.69
C LEU A 242 -10.85 -2.65 5.10
N ARG A 243 -11.82 -3.47 4.69
CA ARG A 243 -11.77 -4.93 4.88
C ARG A 243 -10.52 -5.53 4.26
N ASP A 244 -10.28 -5.25 2.97
CA ASP A 244 -9.13 -5.77 2.24
C ASP A 244 -7.81 -5.22 2.82
N PHE A 245 -7.81 -4.02 3.37
CA PHE A 245 -6.67 -3.44 4.08
C PHE A 245 -6.37 -4.20 5.37
N PHE A 246 -7.38 -4.49 6.19
CA PHE A 246 -7.20 -5.25 7.44
C PHE A 246 -6.60 -6.64 7.16
N VAL A 247 -7.12 -7.35 6.15
CA VAL A 247 -6.58 -8.66 5.75
C VAL A 247 -5.12 -8.58 5.29
N ARG A 248 -4.75 -7.50 4.60
CA ARG A 248 -3.36 -7.28 4.18
C ARG A 248 -2.42 -6.96 5.34
N LEU A 249 -2.92 -6.49 6.50
CA LEU A 249 -2.07 -6.28 7.68
C LEU A 249 -1.51 -7.59 8.23
N SER A 250 -2.28 -8.68 8.14
CA SER A 250 -1.85 -10.02 8.53
C SER A 250 -0.99 -10.76 7.49
N GLU A 251 -0.73 -10.16 6.31
CA GLU A 251 0.09 -10.81 5.29
C GLU A 251 1.59 -10.79 5.63
N PRO A 252 2.35 -11.85 5.29
CA PRO A 252 3.79 -11.87 5.50
C PRO A 252 4.51 -10.70 4.83
N ALA A 253 5.55 -10.18 5.49
CA ALA A 253 6.40 -9.10 4.98
C ALA A 253 5.66 -7.79 4.65
N ARG A 254 4.47 -7.57 5.24
CA ARG A 254 3.74 -6.31 5.07
C ARG A 254 4.49 -5.11 5.66
N PHE A 255 5.15 -5.32 6.80
CA PHE A 255 6.04 -4.36 7.44
C PHE A 255 7.45 -4.94 7.42
N LEU A 256 8.40 -4.18 6.87
CA LEU A 256 9.79 -4.61 6.80
C LEU A 256 10.33 -4.78 8.23
N GLY A 257 10.96 -5.92 8.52
CA GLY A 257 11.51 -6.22 9.85
C GLY A 257 10.55 -6.92 10.81
N VAL A 258 9.23 -6.79 10.63
CA VAL A 258 8.22 -7.40 11.51
C VAL A 258 7.83 -8.79 11.01
N ASP A 259 7.86 -9.80 11.88
CA ASP A 259 7.26 -11.11 11.57
C ASP A 259 5.74 -10.96 11.41
N GLY A 260 5.21 -11.37 10.25
CA GLY A 260 3.77 -11.28 9.97
C GLY A 260 2.92 -12.04 10.99
N SER A 261 3.45 -13.09 11.60
CA SER A 261 2.77 -13.83 12.67
C SER A 261 2.58 -12.99 13.93
N ASP A 262 3.49 -12.08 14.24
CA ASP A 262 3.41 -11.26 15.47
C ASP A 262 2.39 -10.14 15.31
N LEU A 263 2.40 -9.47 14.14
CA LEU A 263 1.36 -8.51 13.81
C LEU A 263 -0.01 -9.17 13.67
N SER A 264 -0.07 -10.41 13.17
CA SER A 264 -1.31 -11.17 13.08
C SER A 264 -1.91 -11.49 14.46
N LYS A 265 -1.08 -11.77 15.48
CA LYS A 265 -1.54 -11.91 16.88
C LYS A 265 -2.13 -10.62 17.42
N VAL A 266 -1.51 -9.47 17.13
CA VAL A 266 -2.04 -8.14 17.52
C VAL A 266 -3.39 -7.88 16.83
N CYS A 267 -3.49 -8.17 15.53
CA CYS A 267 -4.75 -8.05 14.78
C CYS A 267 -5.83 -8.98 15.36
N ALA A 268 -5.47 -10.22 15.71
CA ALA A 268 -6.36 -11.19 16.33
C ALA A 268 -6.86 -10.73 17.71
N ALA A 269 -6.01 -10.08 18.52
CA ALA A 269 -6.40 -9.52 19.82
C ALA A 269 -7.42 -8.38 19.68
N PHE A 270 -7.24 -7.50 18.69
CA PHE A 270 -8.22 -6.44 18.39
C PHE A 270 -9.53 -7.01 17.84
N LEU A 271 -9.48 -8.03 16.98
CA LEU A 271 -10.69 -8.76 16.57
C LEU A 271 -11.34 -9.45 17.77
N TRP A 272 -10.57 -10.04 18.68
CA TRP A 272 -11.11 -10.72 19.85
C TRP A 272 -11.81 -9.76 20.81
N THR A 273 -11.34 -8.53 20.95
CA THR A 273 -11.88 -7.52 21.87
C THR A 273 -12.87 -6.55 21.22
N ASN A 274 -13.21 -6.76 19.94
CA ASN A 274 -14.20 -5.93 19.26
C ASN A 274 -15.60 -6.08 19.89
N LEU A 275 -16.41 -5.03 19.77
CA LEU A 275 -17.68 -4.91 20.47
C LEU A 275 -18.89 -5.48 19.71
N GLN A 276 -18.73 -5.87 18.44
CA GLN A 276 -19.86 -6.22 17.60
C GLN A 276 -20.11 -7.73 17.54
N LEU A 277 -19.09 -8.50 17.13
CA LEU A 277 -19.23 -9.91 16.79
C LEU A 277 -18.02 -10.69 17.28
N THR A 278 -18.24 -11.79 17.98
CA THR A 278 -17.13 -12.64 18.45
C THR A 278 -16.53 -13.43 17.29
N PRO A 279 -15.20 -13.39 17.07
CA PRO A 279 -14.58 -14.19 16.01
C PRO A 279 -14.60 -15.68 16.36
N PRO A 280 -14.81 -16.58 15.38
CA PRO A 280 -14.69 -18.01 15.60
C PRO A 280 -13.29 -18.37 16.13
N GLN A 281 -13.22 -19.20 17.17
CA GLN A 281 -11.95 -19.65 17.74
C GLN A 281 -11.05 -20.33 16.69
N SER A 282 -11.64 -21.04 15.72
CA SER A 282 -10.93 -21.65 14.59
C SER A 282 -10.17 -20.63 13.74
N LEU A 283 -10.79 -19.48 13.46
CA LEU A 283 -10.18 -18.39 12.72
C LEU A 283 -9.05 -17.78 13.54
N VAL A 284 -9.30 -17.52 14.83
CA VAL A 284 -8.31 -16.92 15.72
C VAL A 284 -7.08 -17.80 15.84
N GLY A 285 -7.26 -19.10 16.09
CA GLY A 285 -6.16 -20.06 16.14
C GLY A 285 -5.34 -20.12 14.85
N LYS A 286 -5.98 -19.99 13.68
CA LYS A 286 -5.26 -19.90 12.39
C LYS A 286 -4.49 -18.59 12.24
N MET A 287 -5.04 -17.46 12.71
CA MET A 287 -4.38 -16.15 12.63
C MET A 287 -3.15 -16.06 13.54
N THR A 288 -3.17 -16.75 14.68
CA THR A 288 -2.14 -16.66 15.71
C THR A 288 -1.03 -17.70 15.53
N ASP A 289 -1.31 -18.76 14.79
CA ASP A 289 -0.36 -19.81 14.41
C ASP A 289 0.60 -19.35 13.31
N ARG A 290 1.91 -19.56 13.53
CA ARG A 290 2.99 -19.11 12.64
C ARG A 290 3.00 -19.82 11.27
N ALA A 291 2.53 -21.06 11.19
CA ALA A 291 2.44 -21.81 9.94
C ALA A 291 1.13 -21.51 9.19
N LEU A 292 0.05 -21.17 9.90
CA LEU A 292 -1.29 -21.05 9.33
C LEU A 292 -1.69 -19.61 8.96
N TYR A 293 -1.13 -18.58 9.61
CA TYR A 293 -1.61 -17.19 9.43
C TYR A 293 -1.53 -16.70 7.97
N ALA A 294 -0.52 -17.17 7.24
CA ALA A 294 -0.24 -16.77 5.86
C ALA A 294 -1.03 -17.59 4.81
N LEU A 295 -1.76 -18.62 5.21
CA LEU A 295 -2.42 -19.52 4.27
C LEU A 295 -3.61 -18.84 3.57
N PRO A 296 -3.88 -19.15 2.29
CA PRO A 296 -5.05 -18.64 1.58
C PRO A 296 -6.38 -18.98 2.25
N SER A 297 -6.45 -20.12 2.94
CA SER A 297 -7.63 -20.55 3.71
C SER A 297 -7.91 -19.60 4.88
N THR A 298 -6.88 -19.22 5.65
CA THR A 298 -6.96 -18.25 6.74
C THR A 298 -7.40 -16.88 6.23
N LYS A 299 -6.81 -16.43 5.12
CA LYS A 299 -7.21 -15.18 4.45
C LYS A 299 -8.68 -15.17 4.04
N THR A 300 -9.17 -16.29 3.52
CA THR A 300 -10.57 -16.44 3.07
C THR A 300 -11.54 -16.44 4.25
N GLU A 301 -11.20 -17.16 5.32
CA GLU A 301 -12.01 -17.21 6.55
C GLU A 301 -12.05 -15.85 7.26
N LEU A 302 -10.90 -15.15 7.33
CA LEU A 302 -10.81 -13.79 7.83
C LEU A 302 -11.69 -12.84 7.02
N ASN A 303 -11.57 -12.85 5.69
CA ASN A 303 -12.41 -12.02 4.82
C ASN A 303 -13.91 -12.25 5.07
N ARG A 304 -14.34 -13.51 5.17
CA ARG A 304 -15.74 -13.86 5.44
C ARG A 304 -16.20 -13.36 6.80
N PHE A 305 -15.34 -13.40 7.82
CA PHE A 305 -15.67 -12.85 9.13
C PHE A 305 -15.83 -11.33 9.07
N LEU A 306 -14.88 -10.62 8.44
CA LEU A 306 -14.92 -9.16 8.34
C LEU A 306 -16.11 -8.65 7.50
N GLU A 307 -16.63 -9.44 6.55
CA GLU A 307 -17.87 -9.15 5.81
C GLU A 307 -19.12 -9.07 6.72
N ASN A 308 -19.06 -9.68 7.90
CA ASN A 308 -20.13 -9.60 8.90
C ASN A 308 -19.97 -8.44 9.87
N LEU A 309 -18.88 -7.67 9.78
CA LEU A 309 -18.65 -6.49 10.61
C LEU A 309 -19.18 -5.23 9.93
N ALA A 310 -19.73 -4.32 10.72
CA ALA A 310 -20.17 -3.00 10.26
C ALA A 310 -18.96 -2.12 9.87
N PRO A 311 -19.14 -1.17 8.95
CA PRO A 311 -18.07 -0.27 8.52
C PRO A 311 -17.39 0.48 9.67
N SER A 312 -18.18 0.97 10.63
CA SER A 312 -17.69 1.66 11.82
C SER A 312 -16.82 0.77 12.72
N THR A 313 -17.15 -0.52 12.82
CA THR A 313 -16.34 -1.52 13.54
C THR A 313 -14.99 -1.75 12.86
N LEU A 314 -14.97 -1.93 11.53
CA LEU A 314 -13.71 -2.06 10.79
C LEU A 314 -12.85 -0.80 10.87
N ASP A 315 -13.47 0.38 10.75
CA ASP A 315 -12.78 1.66 10.92
C ASP A 315 -12.14 1.78 12.30
N ALA A 316 -12.87 1.38 13.36
CA ALA A 316 -12.36 1.39 14.72
C ALA A 316 -11.17 0.44 14.88
N LEU A 317 -11.28 -0.80 14.41
CA LEU A 317 -10.19 -1.79 14.47
C LEU A 317 -8.91 -1.29 13.78
N ILE A 318 -9.05 -0.74 12.56
CA ILE A 318 -7.91 -0.20 11.80
C ILE A 318 -7.32 1.03 12.50
N LYS A 319 -8.18 1.88 13.07
CA LYS A 319 -7.75 3.04 13.84
C LYS A 319 -7.00 2.62 15.10
N ASP A 320 -7.50 1.64 15.85
CA ASP A 320 -6.91 1.18 17.10
C ASP A 320 -5.52 0.56 16.83
N ILE A 321 -5.37 -0.23 15.75
CA ILE A 321 -4.06 -0.71 15.28
C ILE A 321 -3.13 0.45 14.92
N LYS A 322 -3.62 1.42 14.15
CA LYS A 322 -2.83 2.58 13.73
C LYS A 322 -2.38 3.42 14.94
N ASP A 323 -3.28 3.67 15.89
CA ASP A 323 -3.03 4.47 17.08
C ASP A 323 -2.07 3.74 18.03
N LEU A 324 -2.18 2.41 18.14
CA LEU A 324 -1.17 1.58 18.80
C LEU A 324 0.20 1.80 18.17
N ILE A 325 0.34 1.56 16.87
CA ILE A 325 1.64 1.67 16.16
C ILE A 325 2.20 3.09 16.33
N ASN A 326 1.39 4.13 16.17
CA ASN A 326 1.84 5.51 16.37
C ASN A 326 2.30 5.77 17.81
N THR A 327 1.65 5.16 18.80
CA THR A 327 2.04 5.30 20.21
C THR A 327 3.37 4.58 20.46
N LEU A 328 3.52 3.36 19.96
CA LEU A 328 4.78 2.60 20.05
C LEU A 328 5.97 3.33 19.41
N CYS A 329 5.75 4.06 18.31
CA CYS A 329 6.80 4.82 17.63
C CYS A 329 7.12 6.19 18.27
N ARG A 330 6.28 6.71 19.18
CA ARG A 330 6.40 8.10 19.69
C ARG A 330 6.62 8.19 21.19
N ALA A 331 6.09 7.25 21.96
CA ALA A 331 6.20 7.25 23.40
C ALA A 331 7.58 6.80 23.85
N THR A 332 8.03 7.28 25.01
CA THR A 332 9.29 6.85 25.62
C THR A 332 9.15 5.45 26.23
N ASP A 333 10.27 4.76 26.47
CA ASP A 333 10.27 3.44 27.14
C ASP A 333 9.56 3.51 28.50
N ALA A 334 9.79 4.57 29.26
CA ALA A 334 9.19 4.76 30.58
C ALA A 334 7.66 4.88 30.48
N ASP A 335 7.16 5.65 29.51
CA ASP A 335 5.71 5.82 29.29
C ASP A 335 5.06 4.50 28.86
N LEU A 336 5.70 3.77 27.95
CA LEU A 336 5.20 2.48 27.47
C LEU A 336 5.17 1.44 28.60
N ASN A 337 6.23 1.35 29.39
CA ASN A 337 6.29 0.45 30.55
C ASN A 337 5.19 0.77 31.56
N GLN A 338 4.92 2.06 31.81
CA GLN A 338 3.84 2.48 32.69
C GLN A 338 2.45 2.11 32.14
N LEU A 339 2.23 2.30 30.84
CA LEU A 339 0.97 1.93 30.18
C LEU A 339 0.72 0.41 30.25
N PHE A 340 1.75 -0.40 30.00
CA PHE A 340 1.65 -1.86 30.13
C PHE A 340 1.45 -2.31 31.57
N ALA A 341 2.19 -1.74 32.53
CA ALA A 341 2.01 -2.05 33.95
C ALA A 341 0.59 -1.72 34.43
N THR A 342 0.02 -0.61 33.95
CA THR A 342 -1.36 -0.22 34.25
C THR A 342 -2.37 -1.20 33.66
N ALA A 343 -2.21 -1.58 32.39
CA ALA A 343 -3.09 -2.54 31.71
C ALA A 343 -3.04 -3.92 32.39
N LYS A 344 -1.84 -4.39 32.74
CA LYS A 344 -1.60 -5.63 33.48
C LYS A 344 -2.28 -5.64 34.85
N ALA A 345 -2.04 -4.60 35.66
CA ALA A 345 -2.61 -4.51 37.00
C ALA A 345 -4.15 -4.54 36.95
N LYS A 346 -4.76 -3.81 36.02
CA LYS A 346 -6.21 -3.84 35.83
C LYS A 346 -6.73 -5.22 35.42
N TYR A 347 -6.05 -5.88 34.49
CA TYR A 347 -6.41 -7.24 34.08
C TYR A 347 -6.33 -8.24 35.25
N GLU A 348 -5.26 -8.20 36.04
CA GLU A 348 -5.08 -9.06 37.23
C GLU A 348 -6.12 -8.79 38.32
N LEU A 349 -6.58 -7.54 38.45
CA LEU A 349 -7.65 -7.14 39.37
C LEU A 349 -9.06 -7.42 38.82
N GLY A 350 -9.19 -7.88 37.56
CA GLY A 350 -10.48 -8.07 36.90
C GLY A 350 -11.21 -6.75 36.58
N GLU A 351 -10.51 -5.63 36.58
CA GLU A 351 -11.08 -4.33 36.25
C GLU A 351 -11.10 -4.11 34.72
N PRO A 352 -12.19 -3.56 34.16
CA PRO A 352 -12.26 -3.30 32.74
C PRO A 352 -11.30 -2.17 32.33
N ASP A 353 -10.34 -2.48 31.47
CA ASP A 353 -9.50 -1.47 30.80
C ASP A 353 -9.85 -1.32 29.32
N HIS A 354 -10.48 -0.19 29.01
CA HIS A 354 -10.85 0.16 27.63
C HIS A 354 -9.78 0.97 26.89
N SER A 355 -8.57 1.06 27.45
CA SER A 355 -7.41 1.63 26.75
C SER A 355 -6.93 0.72 25.62
N LEU A 356 -6.17 1.25 24.65
CA LEU A 356 -5.58 0.44 23.56
C LEU A 356 -4.70 -0.69 24.11
N PHE A 357 -3.89 -0.37 25.12
CA PHE A 357 -3.01 -1.34 25.78
C PHE A 357 -3.81 -2.36 26.60
N GLY A 358 -4.88 -1.93 27.28
CA GLY A 358 -5.81 -2.81 27.98
C GLY A 358 -6.51 -3.80 27.05
N GLN A 359 -6.99 -3.33 25.89
CA GLN A 359 -7.62 -4.18 24.88
C GLN A 359 -6.66 -5.23 24.31
N ILE A 360 -5.43 -4.82 23.95
CA ILE A 360 -4.43 -5.75 23.43
C ILE A 360 -4.00 -6.74 24.52
N TYR A 361 -3.72 -6.24 25.73
CA TYR A 361 -3.25 -7.06 26.83
C TYR A 361 -4.30 -8.07 27.24
N GLY A 362 -5.52 -7.62 27.53
CA GLY A 362 -6.64 -8.50 27.87
C GLY A 362 -6.95 -9.49 26.75
N GLY A 363 -7.00 -9.03 25.50
CA GLY A 363 -7.23 -9.89 24.35
C GLY A 363 -6.18 -10.99 24.19
N LEU A 364 -4.88 -10.64 24.25
CA LEU A 364 -3.80 -11.63 24.14
C LEU A 364 -3.77 -12.60 25.33
N MET A 365 -4.04 -12.11 26.54
CA MET A 365 -4.09 -12.95 27.73
C MET A 365 -5.27 -13.93 27.70
N GLU A 366 -6.46 -13.49 27.30
CA GLU A 366 -7.61 -14.37 27.09
C GLU A 366 -7.31 -15.45 26.04
N LEU A 367 -6.76 -15.06 24.89
CA LEU A 367 -6.38 -16.00 23.84
C LEU A 367 -5.29 -16.99 24.29
N LYS A 368 -4.36 -16.55 25.13
CA LYS A 368 -3.35 -17.41 25.77
C LYS A 368 -4.00 -18.42 26.72
N VAL A 369 -4.89 -17.96 27.61
CA VAL A 369 -5.63 -18.83 28.56
C VAL A 369 -6.45 -19.89 27.82
N MET A 370 -7.02 -19.54 26.67
CA MET A 370 -7.78 -20.46 25.82
C MET A 370 -6.91 -21.40 24.98
N GLY A 371 -5.58 -21.27 25.04
CA GLY A 371 -4.65 -22.09 24.24
C GLY A 371 -4.65 -21.75 22.74
N LEU A 372 -5.18 -20.59 22.35
CA LEU A 372 -5.23 -20.15 20.95
C LEU A 372 -3.99 -19.35 20.54
N VAL A 373 -3.24 -18.79 21.50
CA VAL A 373 -1.97 -18.09 21.24
C VAL A 373 -0.87 -18.68 22.10
N ALA A 374 0.25 -19.03 21.48
CA ALA A 374 1.51 -19.31 22.17
C ALA A 374 2.31 -18.00 22.31
N LEU A 375 2.36 -17.45 23.53
CA LEU A 375 3.17 -16.28 23.88
C LEU A 375 3.74 -16.39 25.30
N ASN A 376 4.99 -15.99 25.49
CA ASN A 376 5.64 -15.96 26.81
C ASN A 376 5.06 -14.82 27.65
N GLN A 377 5.30 -13.58 27.22
CA GLN A 377 4.74 -12.36 27.81
C GLN A 377 4.17 -11.45 26.70
N VAL A 378 3.17 -10.65 27.06
CA VAL A 378 2.54 -9.71 26.12
C VAL A 378 3.50 -8.56 25.80
N GLU A 379 4.17 -8.07 26.83
CA GLU A 379 5.16 -7.00 26.78
C GLU A 379 6.29 -7.35 25.81
N GLU A 380 6.85 -8.56 25.90
CA GLU A 380 7.87 -9.06 24.97
C GLU A 380 7.43 -9.06 23.50
N LEU A 381 6.18 -9.49 23.23
CA LEU A 381 5.61 -9.48 21.89
C LEU A 381 5.51 -8.05 21.35
N ILE A 382 5.00 -7.12 22.16
CA ILE A 382 4.81 -5.73 21.71
C ILE A 382 6.14 -4.99 21.61
N ASP A 383 7.09 -5.22 22.50
CA ASP A 383 8.45 -4.67 22.40
C ASP A 383 9.19 -5.20 21.18
N LYS A 384 8.97 -6.47 20.81
CA LYS A 384 9.47 -7.02 19.56
C LYS A 384 8.86 -6.29 18.35
N VAL A 385 7.53 -6.17 18.30
CA VAL A 385 6.83 -5.44 17.24
C VAL A 385 7.30 -3.98 17.16
N ARG A 386 7.49 -3.32 18.31
CA ARG A 386 7.99 -1.94 18.38
C ARG A 386 9.39 -1.83 17.80
N ARG A 387 10.34 -2.64 18.26
CA ARG A 387 11.74 -2.65 17.77
C ARG A 387 11.81 -2.91 16.27
N ASP A 388 11.04 -3.90 15.82
CA ASP A 388 10.98 -4.28 14.41
C ASP A 388 10.38 -3.16 13.53
N ILE A 389 9.42 -2.37 14.05
CA ILE A 389 8.82 -1.21 13.35
C ILE A 389 9.73 0.03 13.41
N SER A 390 10.36 0.32 14.56
CA SER A 390 11.22 1.50 14.74
C SER A 390 12.54 1.38 14.01
N GLY A 391 12.92 0.16 13.59
CA GLY A 391 14.23 -0.11 13.03
C GLY A 391 15.35 0.08 14.06
N GLU A 392 15.02 0.09 15.36
CA GLU A 392 16.00 0.06 16.42
C GLU A 392 16.83 -1.21 16.25
N PRO A 393 18.18 -1.10 16.19
CA PRO A 393 19.02 -2.28 16.06
C PRO A 393 18.67 -3.21 17.22
N LYS A 394 18.40 -4.49 16.91
CA LYS A 394 18.26 -5.53 17.93
C LYS A 394 19.39 -5.33 18.93
N ALA A 395 19.06 -5.12 20.20
CA ALA A 395 20.04 -5.19 21.28
C ALA A 395 20.81 -6.50 21.03
N GLN A 396 22.09 -6.37 20.69
CA GLN A 396 22.96 -7.52 20.55
C GLN A 396 22.85 -8.25 21.87
N LYS A 397 22.40 -9.51 21.84
CA LYS A 397 22.45 -10.39 23.01
C LYS A 397 23.86 -10.26 23.60
N SER A 398 23.96 -10.19 24.93
CA SER A 398 25.27 -10.12 25.57
C SER A 398 26.09 -11.35 25.17
N LEU A 399 27.42 -11.21 25.18
CA LEU A 399 28.32 -12.32 24.84
C LEU A 399 27.99 -13.58 25.66
N ASP A 400 27.55 -13.40 26.91
CA ASP A 400 27.18 -14.47 27.85
C ASP A 400 25.86 -15.18 27.45
N GLU A 401 24.84 -14.43 27.03
CA GLU A 401 23.56 -15.01 26.57
C GLU A 401 23.66 -15.72 25.20
N VAL A 402 24.66 -15.34 24.41
CA VAL A 402 25.02 -16.02 23.15
C VAL A 402 25.83 -17.29 23.45
N PHE A 403 26.68 -17.26 24.48
CA PHE A 403 27.49 -18.40 24.93
C PHE A 403 26.65 -19.55 25.49
N ASP A 404 25.61 -19.25 26.26
CA ASP A 404 24.78 -20.27 26.92
C ASP A 404 23.77 -20.97 25.99
N GLN A 405 23.56 -20.46 24.76
CA GLN A 405 22.54 -20.97 23.84
C GLN A 405 23.06 -21.45 22.48
N ALA A 406 24.35 -21.29 22.18
CA ALA A 406 24.92 -21.76 20.93
C ALA A 406 25.59 -23.13 21.12
N PRO A 407 25.34 -24.13 20.26
CA PRO A 407 26.26 -25.25 20.16
C PRO A 407 27.60 -24.72 19.62
N ASP A 408 28.70 -25.21 20.18
CA ASP A 408 30.07 -24.84 19.80
C ASP A 408 30.27 -24.94 18.29
N VAL A 409 30.43 -23.81 17.61
CA VAL A 409 30.99 -23.75 16.25
C VAL A 409 31.87 -22.52 16.12
N ASP A 410 33.15 -22.78 15.88
CA ASP A 410 34.19 -21.82 15.54
C ASP A 410 33.86 -21.03 14.26
N GLY A 411 34.22 -19.74 14.27
CA GLY A 411 34.56 -19.01 13.04
C GLY A 411 33.63 -17.86 12.68
N VAL A 412 34.23 -16.69 12.54
CA VAL A 412 33.65 -15.51 11.90
C VAL A 412 33.23 -15.88 10.47
N GLU A 413 31.92 -15.93 10.19
CA GLU A 413 31.40 -16.39 8.90
C GLU A 413 31.77 -15.45 7.74
N GLY A 414 32.52 -15.98 6.77
CA GLY A 414 32.49 -15.51 5.39
C GLY A 414 31.11 -15.80 4.74
N PRO A 415 30.91 -15.46 3.45
CA PRO A 415 29.64 -15.73 2.78
C PRO A 415 29.24 -17.21 2.94
N GLN A 416 28.02 -17.44 3.46
CA GLN A 416 27.44 -18.77 3.67
C GLN A 416 27.60 -19.58 2.37
N GLN A 417 28.34 -20.70 2.45
CA GLN A 417 28.54 -21.58 1.30
C GLN A 417 27.26 -22.37 1.05
N VAL A 418 26.55 -22.03 -0.02
CA VAL A 418 25.38 -22.73 -0.53
C VAL A 418 25.85 -23.95 -1.30
N GLU A 419 25.37 -25.13 -0.93
CA GLU A 419 25.58 -26.35 -1.70
C GLU A 419 24.70 -26.36 -2.96
N LYS A 420 25.17 -27.03 -4.02
CA LYS A 420 24.39 -27.16 -5.26
C LYS A 420 23.15 -28.02 -5.04
N ASN A 421 22.00 -27.49 -5.42
CA ASN A 421 20.76 -28.24 -5.40
C ASN A 421 20.57 -29.07 -6.70
N PRO A 422 20.30 -30.39 -6.61
CA PRO A 422 20.06 -31.26 -7.76
C PRO A 422 18.89 -30.83 -8.66
N ASP A 423 17.85 -30.20 -8.11
CA ASP A 423 16.66 -29.79 -8.88
C ASP A 423 16.96 -28.62 -9.82
N PHE A 424 17.80 -27.67 -9.39
CA PHE A 424 18.27 -26.59 -10.25
C PHE A 424 19.24 -27.08 -11.31
N SER A 425 20.08 -28.06 -10.97
CA SER A 425 20.94 -28.74 -11.94
C SER A 425 20.14 -29.45 -13.03
N ARG A 426 18.97 -30.00 -12.70
CA ARG A 426 18.03 -30.58 -13.67
C ARG A 426 17.36 -29.49 -14.53
N LEU A 427 16.94 -28.38 -13.92
CA LEU A 427 16.35 -27.25 -14.65
C LEU A 427 17.34 -26.63 -15.65
N PHE A 428 18.62 -26.54 -15.28
CA PHE A 428 19.69 -26.08 -16.17
C PHE A 428 19.81 -26.93 -17.43
N ARG A 429 19.70 -28.26 -17.29
CA ARG A 429 19.72 -29.18 -18.45
C ARG A 429 18.48 -29.02 -19.35
N ALA A 430 17.40 -28.43 -18.85
CA ALA A 430 16.16 -28.23 -19.59
C ALA A 430 16.11 -26.91 -20.38
N ILE A 431 17.03 -25.97 -20.12
CA ILE A 431 17.13 -24.71 -20.88
C ILE A 431 18.16 -24.86 -22.01
N ARG A 432 17.89 -24.25 -23.16
CA ARG A 432 18.74 -24.31 -24.36
C ARG A 432 19.31 -22.93 -24.68
N PRO A 433 20.63 -22.78 -24.86
CA PRO A 433 21.20 -21.49 -25.26
C PRO A 433 20.72 -21.11 -26.67
N VAL A 434 20.52 -19.82 -26.91
CA VAL A 434 20.08 -19.25 -28.19
C VAL A 434 20.93 -18.02 -28.51
N SER A 435 21.40 -17.89 -29.74
CA SER A 435 22.05 -16.65 -30.20
C SER A 435 20.99 -15.64 -30.64
N THR A 436 21.16 -14.39 -30.23
CA THR A 436 20.20 -13.33 -30.50
C THR A 436 20.91 -12.08 -31.00
N THR A 437 20.38 -11.47 -32.07
CA THR A 437 20.92 -10.22 -32.62
C THR A 437 20.56 -8.99 -31.78
N VAL A 438 19.67 -9.14 -30.80
CA VAL A 438 19.01 -8.04 -30.08
C VAL A 438 18.58 -8.51 -28.69
N VAL A 439 19.34 -8.20 -27.63
CA VAL A 439 18.82 -8.23 -26.25
C VAL A 439 19.51 -7.18 -25.37
N GLY A 440 18.73 -6.23 -24.86
CA GLY A 440 19.18 -5.23 -23.89
C GLY A 440 18.01 -4.41 -23.37
N PHE A 441 18.10 -3.94 -22.12
CA PHE A 441 17.04 -3.24 -21.41
C PHE A 441 16.95 -1.76 -21.84
N ARG A 442 16.69 -1.47 -23.13
CA ARG A 442 16.70 -0.09 -23.65
C ARG A 442 15.60 0.14 -24.69
N GLY A 443 14.63 0.97 -24.33
CA GLY A 443 13.59 1.45 -25.23
C GLY A 443 14.09 2.52 -26.22
N PRO A 444 13.35 2.80 -27.30
CA PRO A 444 13.75 3.74 -28.35
C PRO A 444 13.69 5.23 -27.95
N LYS A 445 13.24 5.54 -26.73
CA LYS A 445 13.04 6.91 -26.23
C LYS A 445 14.20 7.37 -25.37
N GLU A 446 14.53 8.66 -25.47
CA GLU A 446 15.43 9.35 -24.56
C GLU A 446 14.96 9.12 -23.10
N GLY A 447 15.87 8.71 -22.21
CA GLY A 447 15.55 8.34 -20.84
C GLY A 447 15.11 6.88 -20.60
N ALA A 448 15.12 6.00 -21.62
CA ALA A 448 14.84 4.57 -21.39
C ALA A 448 15.89 3.88 -20.51
N GLY A 449 17.16 4.28 -20.60
CA GLY A 449 18.22 3.86 -19.67
C GLY A 449 17.85 4.19 -18.21
N LYS A 450 17.24 5.35 -17.97
CA LYS A 450 16.81 5.80 -16.63
C LYS A 450 15.75 4.87 -16.02
N ARG A 451 14.76 4.47 -16.82
CA ARG A 451 13.72 3.51 -16.38
C ARG A 451 14.32 2.14 -16.08
N ALA A 452 15.30 1.72 -16.88
CA ALA A 452 15.98 0.44 -16.70
C ALA A 452 16.86 0.42 -15.44
N THR A 453 17.58 1.51 -15.15
CA THR A 453 18.29 1.71 -13.88
C THR A 453 17.35 1.63 -12.68
N GLN A 454 16.16 2.24 -12.77
CA GLN A 454 15.14 2.14 -11.71
C GLN A 454 14.61 0.71 -11.53
N VAL A 455 14.44 -0.06 -12.61
CA VAL A 455 14.04 -1.47 -12.52
C VAL A 455 15.15 -2.31 -11.88
N ASN A 456 16.41 -2.11 -12.26
CA ASN A 456 17.55 -2.76 -11.63
C ASN A 456 17.64 -2.41 -10.14
N GLN A 457 17.47 -1.14 -9.76
CA GLN A 457 17.41 -0.75 -8.35
C GLN A 457 16.28 -1.44 -7.59
N ARG A 458 15.11 -1.64 -8.21
CA ARG A 458 14.00 -2.42 -7.59
C ARG A 458 14.32 -3.91 -7.45
N VAL A 459 15.01 -4.50 -8.44
CA VAL A 459 15.38 -5.92 -8.41
C VAL A 459 16.47 -6.17 -7.37
N PHE A 460 17.56 -5.40 -7.40
CA PHE A 460 18.75 -5.63 -6.57
C PHE A 460 18.71 -4.90 -5.21
N GLY A 461 17.79 -3.96 -5.03
CA GLY A 461 17.53 -3.26 -3.76
C GLY A 461 18.55 -2.17 -3.43
N ASN A 462 19.84 -2.52 -3.39
CA ASN A 462 20.93 -1.59 -3.06
C ASN A 462 22.13 -1.75 -4.02
N GLN A 463 23.02 -0.74 -4.03
CA GLN A 463 24.17 -0.70 -4.94
C GLN A 463 25.21 -1.80 -4.64
N LYS A 464 25.39 -2.21 -3.38
CA LYS A 464 26.33 -3.26 -3.00
C LYS A 464 25.90 -4.60 -3.58
N SER A 465 24.65 -5.00 -3.38
CA SER A 465 24.08 -6.24 -3.93
C SER A 465 24.08 -6.25 -5.45
N LEU A 466 23.91 -5.09 -6.09
CA LEU A 466 24.01 -4.94 -7.54
C LEU A 466 25.43 -5.22 -8.05
N LEU A 467 26.45 -4.70 -7.37
CA LEU A 467 27.86 -4.92 -7.72
C LEU A 467 28.29 -6.35 -7.41
N SER A 468 27.98 -6.88 -6.23
CA SER A 468 28.22 -8.30 -5.90
C SER A 468 27.61 -9.26 -6.93
N PHE A 469 26.39 -8.96 -7.39
CA PHE A 469 25.73 -9.76 -8.42
C PHE A 469 26.40 -9.60 -9.80
N LYS A 470 26.96 -8.42 -10.09
CA LYS A 470 27.75 -8.17 -11.31
C LYS A 470 28.97 -9.09 -11.33
N ASP A 471 29.73 -9.12 -10.24
CA ASP A 471 30.99 -9.86 -10.15
C ASP A 471 30.75 -11.37 -10.32
N GLY A 472 29.71 -11.93 -9.68
CA GLY A 472 29.34 -13.33 -9.89
C GLY A 472 28.81 -13.60 -11.32
N LEU A 473 28.10 -12.64 -11.93
CA LEU A 473 27.65 -12.75 -13.31
C LEU A 473 28.81 -12.70 -14.31
N GLU A 474 29.87 -11.94 -14.04
CA GLU A 474 31.10 -11.91 -14.87
C GLU A 474 31.77 -13.29 -14.87
N VAL A 475 31.95 -13.89 -13.70
CA VAL A 475 32.46 -15.27 -13.56
C VAL A 475 31.60 -16.25 -14.36
N LEU A 476 30.27 -16.12 -14.27
CA LEU A 476 29.34 -16.96 -15.01
C LEU A 476 29.52 -16.83 -16.53
N MET A 477 29.57 -15.59 -17.02
CA MET A 477 29.69 -15.27 -18.44
C MET A 477 31.02 -15.74 -19.03
N ASP A 478 32.12 -15.52 -18.32
CA ASP A 478 33.45 -15.94 -18.75
C ASP A 478 33.58 -17.46 -18.78
N TYR A 479 33.01 -18.17 -17.80
CA TYR A 479 32.96 -19.63 -17.82
C TYR A 479 32.18 -20.15 -19.03
N TYR A 480 30.97 -19.64 -19.27
CA TYR A 480 30.16 -20.08 -20.41
C TYR A 480 30.83 -19.75 -21.74
N ARG A 481 31.49 -18.59 -21.87
CA ARG A 481 32.30 -18.24 -23.04
C ARG A 481 33.42 -19.24 -23.26
N ALA A 482 34.19 -19.57 -22.22
CA ALA A 482 35.29 -20.53 -22.29
C ALA A 482 34.83 -21.96 -22.65
N LYS A 483 33.60 -22.31 -22.30
CA LYS A 483 32.96 -23.59 -22.65
C LYS A 483 32.32 -23.62 -24.05
N GLY A 484 32.46 -22.55 -24.82
CA GLY A 484 31.92 -22.47 -26.18
C GLY A 484 30.41 -22.27 -26.23
N HIS A 485 29.76 -21.84 -25.12
CA HIS A 485 28.38 -21.38 -25.18
C HIS A 485 28.31 -20.04 -25.91
N HIS A 486 27.19 -19.80 -26.60
CA HIS A 486 26.94 -18.53 -27.28
C HIS A 486 26.74 -17.40 -26.26
N VAL A 487 27.81 -16.65 -26.02
CA VAL A 487 27.82 -15.40 -25.27
C VAL A 487 27.90 -14.28 -26.29
N ASP A 488 26.77 -13.62 -26.55
CA ASP A 488 26.68 -12.55 -27.54
C ASP A 488 27.43 -11.31 -27.01
N GLN A 489 28.34 -10.76 -27.81
CA GLN A 489 29.07 -9.53 -27.49
C GLN A 489 28.72 -8.43 -28.50
N PHE A 490 28.33 -7.26 -28.00
CA PHE A 490 28.03 -6.10 -28.84
C PHE A 490 28.92 -4.92 -28.49
N LEU A 491 29.48 -4.29 -29.52
CA LEU A 491 30.18 -3.03 -29.38
C LEU A 491 29.18 -1.87 -29.43
N PHE A 492 29.14 -1.08 -28.38
CA PHE A 492 28.32 0.12 -28.26
C PHE A 492 29.21 1.33 -27.98
N GLN A 493 29.10 2.42 -28.73
CA GLN A 493 29.81 3.66 -28.40
C GLN A 493 28.84 4.66 -27.74
N PRO A 494 28.92 4.87 -26.41
CA PRO A 494 28.09 5.87 -25.75
C PRO A 494 28.48 7.28 -26.23
N LYS A 495 27.51 8.18 -26.38
CA LYS A 495 27.74 9.55 -26.89
C LYS A 495 28.82 10.33 -26.13
N ASN A 496 28.98 10.04 -24.84
CA ASN A 496 29.87 10.78 -23.95
C ASN A 496 31.19 10.02 -23.66
N PHE A 497 31.47 8.91 -24.35
CA PHE A 497 32.68 8.11 -24.11
C PHE A 497 33.51 8.00 -25.40
N PRO A 498 34.85 8.12 -25.29
CA PRO A 498 35.73 8.18 -26.46
C PRO A 498 35.87 6.83 -27.18
N LYS A 499 35.77 5.71 -26.44
CA LYS A 499 35.91 4.35 -26.97
C LYS A 499 34.58 3.60 -27.00
N PRO A 500 34.39 2.67 -27.96
CA PRO A 500 33.30 1.71 -27.89
C PRO A 500 33.49 0.80 -26.66
N VAL A 501 32.39 0.51 -26.00
CA VAL A 501 32.30 -0.38 -24.86
C VAL A 501 31.66 -1.71 -25.28
N VAL A 502 31.99 -2.80 -24.58
CA VAL A 502 31.52 -4.15 -24.90
C VAL A 502 30.37 -4.51 -23.96
N GLU A 503 29.19 -4.76 -24.51
CA GLU A 503 28.06 -5.34 -23.80
C GLU A 503 28.07 -6.87 -23.99
N THR A 504 27.81 -7.62 -22.93
CA THR A 504 27.85 -9.09 -22.94
C THR A 504 26.49 -9.65 -22.52
N HIS A 505 25.97 -10.61 -23.29
CA HIS A 505 24.65 -11.18 -23.06
C HIS A 505 24.62 -12.69 -23.23
N LEU A 506 23.73 -13.31 -22.48
CA LEU A 506 23.37 -14.71 -22.57
C LEU A 506 21.85 -14.81 -22.71
N THR A 507 21.41 -15.58 -23.70
CA THR A 507 19.99 -15.85 -23.93
C THR A 507 19.73 -17.35 -23.90
N TYR A 508 18.72 -17.75 -23.13
CA TYR A 508 18.33 -19.15 -22.99
C TYR A 508 16.83 -19.34 -23.25
N LEU A 509 16.48 -20.30 -24.07
CA LEU A 509 15.12 -20.77 -24.29
C LEU A 509 14.74 -21.81 -23.24
N SER A 510 13.61 -21.61 -22.58
CA SER A 510 13.02 -22.57 -21.65
C SER A 510 11.75 -23.15 -22.27
N SER A 511 11.71 -24.48 -22.43
CA SER A 511 10.53 -25.20 -22.94
C SER A 511 9.76 -25.83 -21.78
N ASN A 512 8.70 -25.18 -21.32
CA ASN A 512 7.72 -25.77 -20.39
C ASN A 512 6.30 -25.43 -20.89
N ASP A 513 5.93 -26.01 -22.04
CA ASP A 513 4.60 -26.06 -22.69
C ASP A 513 3.85 -24.76 -23.07
N GLU A 514 3.03 -24.90 -24.12
CA GLU A 514 2.21 -23.95 -24.92
C GLU A 514 2.89 -22.68 -25.49
N ASP A 515 3.72 -21.93 -24.76
CA ASP A 515 4.41 -20.71 -25.24
C ASP A 515 5.90 -20.70 -24.83
N PRO A 516 6.87 -20.66 -25.78
CA PRO A 516 8.29 -20.65 -25.42
C PRO A 516 8.69 -19.35 -24.72
N LEU A 517 9.48 -19.45 -23.64
CA LEU A 517 10.01 -18.31 -22.88
C LEU A 517 11.52 -18.16 -23.06
N LEU A 518 11.99 -16.94 -23.27
CA LEU A 518 13.42 -16.59 -23.29
C LEU A 518 13.83 -15.98 -21.95
N LEU A 519 14.85 -16.55 -21.31
CA LEU A 519 15.63 -15.88 -20.27
C LEU A 519 16.70 -15.03 -20.95
N CYS A 520 16.71 -13.74 -20.61
CA CYS A 520 17.64 -12.74 -21.11
C CYS A 520 18.45 -12.21 -19.93
N CYS A 521 19.77 -12.41 -19.93
CA CYS A 521 20.66 -11.87 -18.90
C CYS A 521 21.97 -11.34 -19.48
N GLY A 522 22.62 -10.43 -18.77
CA GLY A 522 23.85 -9.83 -19.26
C GLY A 522 24.36 -8.68 -18.43
N ILE A 523 25.47 -8.12 -18.88
CA ILE A 523 26.08 -6.92 -18.34
C ILE A 523 26.09 -5.90 -19.48
N THR A 524 25.39 -4.79 -19.26
CA THR A 524 25.17 -3.75 -20.27
C THR A 524 25.42 -2.39 -19.65
N PHE A 525 25.70 -1.41 -20.50
CA PHE A 525 25.80 -0.03 -20.07
C PHE A 525 24.40 0.45 -19.64
N PHE A 526 24.30 1.31 -18.62
CA PHE A 526 23.07 1.99 -18.17
C PHE A 526 23.34 3.48 -17.98
N GLU A 527 22.59 4.33 -18.68
CA GLU A 527 22.71 5.78 -18.54
C GLU A 527 22.17 6.25 -17.17
N GLN A 528 22.99 6.97 -16.39
CA GLN A 528 22.60 7.53 -15.08
C GLN A 528 22.24 9.03 -15.17
N ASP A 529 21.46 9.53 -14.21
CA ASP A 529 20.99 10.93 -14.14
C ASP A 529 22.07 11.95 -13.74
N ARG A 530 23.31 11.51 -13.46
CA ARG A 530 24.37 12.40 -13.01
C ARG A 530 25.15 12.94 -14.21
N PRO A 531 25.33 14.27 -14.34
CA PRO A 531 26.25 14.80 -15.34
C PRO A 531 27.64 14.20 -15.08
N ILE A 532 28.30 13.73 -16.13
CA ILE A 532 29.69 13.28 -16.04
C ILE A 532 30.49 14.46 -15.46
N PRO A 533 31.19 14.29 -14.33
CA PRO A 533 31.93 15.37 -13.71
C PRO A 533 32.89 15.98 -14.72
N ALA A 534 32.92 17.31 -14.84
CA ALA A 534 33.83 18.01 -15.76
C ALA A 534 35.32 17.72 -15.49
N SER A 535 35.63 17.13 -14.33
CA SER A 535 36.95 16.64 -13.94
C SER A 535 37.35 15.33 -14.60
N ALA A 536 36.41 14.55 -15.16
CA ALA A 536 36.67 13.24 -15.78
C ALA A 536 37.21 13.36 -17.22
N ASN A 537 38.05 14.35 -17.52
CA ASN A 537 38.60 14.56 -18.87
C ASN A 537 39.81 13.66 -19.18
N ALA A 538 40.31 12.90 -18.21
CA ALA A 538 41.38 11.93 -18.40
C ALA A 538 40.80 10.58 -18.87
N GLU A 539 41.44 9.95 -19.86
CA GLU A 539 40.99 8.70 -20.49
C GLU A 539 40.78 7.57 -19.45
N ASP A 540 41.70 7.43 -18.50
CA ASP A 540 41.62 6.42 -17.41
C ASP A 540 40.44 6.67 -16.44
N GLN A 541 40.10 7.94 -16.21
CA GLN A 541 38.94 8.29 -15.37
C GLN A 541 37.62 8.03 -16.09
N MET A 542 37.59 8.18 -17.42
CA MET A 542 36.44 7.81 -18.23
C MET A 542 36.27 6.30 -18.32
N GLU A 543 37.34 5.51 -18.37
CA GLU A 543 37.25 4.05 -18.31
C GLU A 543 36.70 3.57 -16.95
N THR A 544 37.22 4.10 -15.85
CA THR A 544 36.72 3.81 -14.50
C THR A 544 35.25 4.24 -14.32
N LEU A 545 34.86 5.37 -14.92
CA LEU A 545 33.49 5.85 -14.91
C LEU A 545 32.59 4.99 -15.81
N ALA A 546 33.10 4.41 -16.90
CA ALA A 546 32.33 3.47 -17.72
C ALA A 546 31.94 2.22 -16.92
N GLU A 547 32.87 1.65 -16.16
CA GLU A 547 32.66 0.43 -15.36
C GLU A 547 31.54 0.56 -14.32
N GLN A 548 31.35 1.75 -13.74
CA GLN A 548 30.27 2.05 -12.79
C GLN A 548 28.88 2.09 -13.45
N TYR A 549 28.83 2.25 -14.77
CA TYR A 549 27.61 2.31 -15.56
C TYR A 549 27.33 0.94 -16.22
N PHE A 550 28.27 0.00 -16.14
CA PHE A 550 28.05 -1.40 -16.51
C PHE A 550 27.41 -2.15 -15.35
N LEU A 551 26.13 -2.46 -15.50
CA LEU A 551 25.34 -3.12 -14.45
C LEU A 551 24.75 -4.43 -14.99
N PRO A 552 24.53 -5.41 -14.10
CA PRO A 552 23.90 -6.66 -14.49
C PRO A 552 22.40 -6.47 -14.72
N TYR A 553 21.83 -7.34 -15.55
CA TYR A 553 20.38 -7.46 -15.74
C TYR A 553 19.98 -8.92 -15.95
N TYR A 554 18.74 -9.26 -15.58
CA TYR A 554 18.10 -10.52 -15.96
C TYR A 554 16.57 -10.37 -15.99
N PHE A 555 15.91 -10.95 -16.99
CA PHE A 555 14.45 -10.96 -17.13
C PHE A 555 13.98 -12.05 -18.11
N THR A 556 12.67 -12.31 -18.17
CA THR A 556 12.07 -13.24 -19.12
C THR A 556 11.20 -12.55 -20.18
N MET A 557 11.15 -13.12 -21.38
CA MET A 557 10.36 -12.65 -22.52
C MET A 557 9.52 -13.81 -23.08
N ALA A 558 8.26 -13.54 -23.40
CA ALA A 558 7.43 -14.52 -24.11
C ALA A 558 7.71 -14.48 -25.61
N THR A 559 7.72 -15.65 -26.25
CA THR A 559 7.73 -15.79 -27.71
C THR A 559 6.32 -16.18 -28.15
N GLY A 560 5.70 -15.44 -29.07
CA GLY A 560 4.31 -15.72 -29.46
C GLY A 560 3.94 -15.21 -30.85
N HIS A 561 2.92 -15.84 -31.45
CA HIS A 561 2.22 -15.41 -32.67
C HIS A 561 1.10 -14.42 -32.32
N PHE A 562 1.41 -13.13 -32.19
CA PHE A 562 0.38 -12.08 -32.05
C PHE A 562 0.76 -10.82 -32.87
N HIS A 563 -0.23 -10.25 -33.56
CA HIS A 563 -0.16 -8.99 -34.31
C HIS A 563 -0.30 -7.76 -33.35
N PRO A 564 0.05 -6.52 -33.78
CA PRO A 564 1.27 -5.88 -33.32
C PRO A 564 1.02 -4.80 -32.26
N VAL A 565 1.99 -4.66 -31.36
CA VAL A 565 2.59 -3.42 -30.83
C VAL A 565 3.24 -3.77 -29.49
N LEU A 566 4.53 -4.11 -29.55
CA LEU A 566 5.53 -3.50 -28.66
C LEU A 566 6.90 -3.45 -29.35
N HIS A 567 7.40 -2.23 -29.57
CA HIS A 567 8.70 -1.98 -30.16
C HIS A 567 9.84 -2.39 -29.22
N ALA A 568 10.36 -3.61 -29.38
CA ALA A 568 11.72 -3.96 -28.97
C ALA A 568 12.64 -3.97 -30.20
N ARG A 569 12.90 -2.79 -30.77
CA ARG A 569 14.04 -2.59 -31.66
C ARG A 569 15.25 -2.27 -30.77
N SER A 570 16.14 -3.22 -30.52
CA SER A 570 17.54 -2.85 -30.30
C SER A 570 18.20 -2.62 -31.66
N ARG A 571 19.23 -1.78 -31.66
CA ARG A 571 19.72 -1.05 -32.84
C ARG A 571 20.29 -2.00 -33.90
N LYS A 572 20.37 -1.48 -35.13
CA LYS A 572 21.08 -2.09 -36.25
C LYS A 572 22.53 -2.40 -35.83
N ILE A 573 22.89 -3.68 -35.87
CA ILE A 573 24.26 -4.16 -35.69
C ILE A 573 25.14 -3.46 -36.74
N ILE A 574 26.22 -2.83 -36.31
CA ILE A 574 27.32 -2.47 -37.21
C ILE A 574 28.23 -3.69 -37.22
N GLY A 575 27.97 -4.62 -38.14
CA GLY A 575 28.73 -5.86 -38.24
C GLY A 575 30.18 -5.58 -38.67
N ARG A 576 31.14 -6.26 -38.04
CA ARG A 576 32.28 -6.79 -38.79
C ARG A 576 31.88 -8.20 -39.20
N GLU A 577 31.39 -8.33 -40.43
CA GLU A 577 31.50 -9.60 -41.15
C GLU A 577 32.99 -9.82 -41.39
N GLU A 578 33.57 -10.79 -40.69
CA GLU A 578 34.78 -11.46 -41.18
C GLU A 578 34.90 -12.83 -40.50
N GLY A 579 34.34 -13.82 -41.19
CA GLY A 579 34.76 -15.22 -41.18
C GLY A 579 34.66 -16.00 -39.85
N LYS A 580 33.69 -16.92 -39.78
CA LYS A 580 33.94 -18.32 -39.40
C LYS A 580 32.70 -19.21 -39.58
N ASN A 581 32.82 -20.05 -40.60
CA ASN A 581 32.24 -21.39 -40.81
C ASN A 581 30.94 -21.72 -40.07
N GLU A 582 29.86 -21.63 -40.83
CA GLU A 582 28.61 -22.34 -40.63
C GLU A 582 28.85 -23.84 -40.83
N GLU A 583 28.82 -24.63 -39.75
CA GLU A 583 28.38 -26.03 -39.82
C GLU A 583 28.03 -26.52 -38.41
N ALA A 584 26.77 -26.99 -38.26
CA ALA A 584 26.13 -27.54 -37.05
C ALA A 584 25.48 -26.57 -36.03
N SER A 585 24.84 -25.48 -36.47
CA SER A 585 23.92 -24.72 -35.61
C SER A 585 22.51 -24.64 -36.20
N PHE A 586 21.50 -24.82 -35.36
CA PHE A 586 20.13 -24.45 -35.68
C PHE A 586 20.08 -22.92 -35.67
N GLN A 587 20.44 -22.28 -36.80
CA GLN A 587 20.10 -20.89 -37.04
C GLN A 587 18.57 -20.82 -37.07
N ALA A 588 17.96 -20.47 -35.94
CA ALA A 588 16.63 -19.91 -35.99
C ALA A 588 16.77 -18.56 -36.71
N ASN A 589 16.56 -18.57 -38.04
CA ASN A 589 16.17 -17.39 -38.78
C ASN A 589 14.85 -16.92 -38.17
N LEU A 590 14.94 -16.22 -37.04
CA LEU A 590 13.83 -15.57 -36.38
C LEU A 590 13.46 -14.37 -37.26
N TYR A 591 12.70 -14.65 -38.32
CA TYR A 591 11.91 -13.64 -39.01
C TYR A 591 11.07 -12.91 -37.96
N MET A 592 11.48 -11.69 -37.64
CA MET A 592 10.82 -10.68 -36.80
C MET A 592 9.62 -11.21 -35.99
N LEU A 593 9.88 -11.79 -34.81
CA LEU A 593 8.84 -11.97 -33.80
C LEU A 593 8.83 -10.72 -32.90
N GLU A 594 7.67 -10.10 -32.73
CA GLU A 594 7.50 -9.05 -31.72
C GLU A 594 7.59 -9.70 -30.34
N PHE A 595 8.50 -9.20 -29.51
CA PHE A 595 8.65 -9.68 -28.15
C PHE A 595 7.90 -8.78 -27.18
N LYS A 596 7.02 -9.36 -26.37
CA LYS A 596 6.38 -8.65 -25.25
C LYS A 596 7.24 -8.85 -24.00
N GLY A 597 7.84 -7.77 -23.51
CA GLY A 597 8.45 -7.78 -22.19
C GLY A 597 7.39 -8.14 -21.15
N LEU A 598 7.63 -9.20 -20.38
CA LEU A 598 6.78 -9.50 -19.23
C LEU A 598 6.95 -8.37 -18.22
N ASP A 599 5.84 -7.86 -17.68
CA ASP A 599 5.90 -6.83 -16.65
C ASP A 599 6.66 -7.38 -15.44
N MET A 600 7.83 -6.82 -15.16
CA MET A 600 8.66 -7.16 -14.01
C MET A 600 8.01 -6.72 -12.68
N GLY A 601 6.89 -5.98 -12.73
CA GLY A 601 6.00 -5.73 -11.60
C GLY A 601 5.15 -6.94 -11.19
N HIS A 602 5.06 -7.98 -12.04
CA HIS A 602 4.42 -9.25 -11.68
C HIS A 602 5.42 -10.15 -10.94
N SER A 603 5.11 -10.48 -9.68
CA SER A 603 5.95 -11.32 -8.80
C SER A 603 6.27 -12.69 -9.41
N GLU A 604 5.39 -13.21 -10.27
CA GLU A 604 5.57 -14.50 -10.93
C GLU A 604 6.64 -14.46 -12.02
N SER A 605 6.68 -13.44 -12.88
CA SER A 605 7.70 -13.28 -13.93
C SER A 605 9.10 -13.15 -13.34
N LEU A 606 9.25 -12.36 -12.28
CA LEU A 606 10.51 -12.20 -11.55
C LEU A 606 10.93 -13.50 -10.88
N ARG A 607 9.99 -14.27 -10.32
CA ARG A 607 10.26 -15.59 -9.73
C ARG A 607 10.73 -16.59 -10.79
N VAL A 608 10.12 -16.62 -11.97
CA VAL A 608 10.54 -17.48 -13.08
C VAL A 608 11.94 -17.10 -13.57
N ALA A 609 12.19 -15.81 -13.80
CA ALA A 609 13.51 -15.31 -14.21
C ALA A 609 14.59 -15.65 -13.18
N SER A 610 14.29 -15.47 -11.88
CA SER A 610 15.25 -15.76 -10.79
C SER A 610 15.51 -17.26 -10.65
N LYS A 611 14.49 -18.11 -10.88
CA LYS A 611 14.62 -19.57 -10.87
C LYS A 611 15.53 -20.07 -12.00
N GLN A 612 15.35 -19.53 -13.20
CA GLN A 612 16.19 -19.90 -14.36
C GLN A 612 17.60 -19.33 -14.22
N MET A 613 17.75 -18.11 -13.68
CA MET A 613 19.07 -17.53 -13.39
C MET A 613 19.84 -18.37 -12.37
N LEU A 614 19.17 -18.84 -11.31
CA LEU A 614 19.79 -19.73 -10.32
C LEU A 614 20.22 -21.06 -10.94
N ALA A 615 19.44 -21.59 -11.89
CA ALA A 615 19.83 -22.78 -12.65
C ALA A 615 21.11 -22.56 -13.48
N LEU A 616 21.28 -21.39 -14.10
CA LEU A 616 22.52 -21.06 -14.82
C LEU A 616 23.74 -21.09 -13.90
N PHE A 617 23.66 -20.51 -12.70
CA PHE A 617 24.75 -20.55 -11.73
C PHE A 617 25.10 -21.99 -11.31
N HIS A 618 24.11 -22.87 -11.17
CA HIS A 618 24.33 -24.29 -10.83
C HIS A 618 25.11 -25.05 -11.92
N GLY A 619 25.19 -24.52 -13.14
CA GLY A 619 26.02 -25.07 -14.22
C GLY A 619 27.53 -24.81 -14.08
N LEU A 620 27.95 -23.93 -13.17
CA LEU A 620 29.37 -23.70 -12.88
C LEU A 620 30.02 -24.94 -12.25
N PRO A 621 31.31 -25.22 -12.49
CA PRO A 621 32.05 -26.28 -11.79
C PRO A 621 32.27 -25.89 -10.32
N ASP A 622 32.50 -26.87 -9.45
CA ASP A 622 32.53 -26.64 -7.99
C ASP A 622 33.57 -25.60 -7.54
N ASN A 623 34.70 -25.51 -8.23
CA ASN A 623 35.74 -24.52 -7.94
C ASN A 623 35.27 -23.08 -8.23
N LEU A 624 34.47 -22.86 -9.28
CA LEU A 624 33.90 -21.54 -9.60
C LEU A 624 32.63 -21.27 -8.79
N TRP A 625 31.82 -22.30 -8.55
CA TRP A 625 30.63 -22.22 -7.72
C TRP A 625 30.95 -21.69 -6.31
N ARG A 626 32.07 -22.14 -5.73
CA ARG A 626 32.51 -21.77 -4.37
C ARG A 626 33.18 -20.39 -4.29
N LEU A 627 33.34 -19.67 -5.39
CA LEU A 627 33.91 -18.32 -5.35
C LEU A 627 32.99 -17.37 -4.55
N PRO A 628 33.54 -16.48 -3.72
CA PRO A 628 32.75 -15.55 -2.92
C PRO A 628 31.72 -14.76 -3.72
N GLU A 629 32.12 -14.25 -4.89
CA GLU A 629 31.29 -13.43 -5.79
C GLU A 629 30.10 -14.24 -6.35
N VAL A 630 30.32 -15.53 -6.61
CA VAL A 630 29.28 -16.47 -7.05
C VAL A 630 28.35 -16.82 -5.90
N GLN A 631 28.89 -17.09 -4.71
CA GLN A 631 28.09 -17.39 -3.52
C GLN A 631 27.20 -16.21 -3.10
N GLU A 632 27.69 -14.97 -3.19
CA GLU A 632 26.87 -13.78 -2.96
C GLU A 632 25.72 -13.66 -3.98
N SER A 633 25.98 -13.97 -5.25
CA SER A 633 24.97 -13.97 -6.31
C SER A 633 23.91 -15.07 -6.12
N VAL A 634 24.34 -16.27 -5.71
CA VAL A 634 23.47 -17.41 -5.40
C VAL A 634 22.60 -17.11 -4.18
N ASN A 635 23.19 -16.60 -3.11
CA ASN A 635 22.48 -16.19 -1.89
C ASN A 635 21.41 -15.13 -2.20
N PHE A 636 21.73 -14.16 -3.06
CA PHE A 636 20.76 -13.18 -3.54
C PHE A 636 19.57 -13.83 -4.25
N LEU A 637 19.80 -14.76 -5.19
CA LEU A 637 18.74 -15.43 -5.95
C LEU A 637 17.89 -16.36 -5.06
N MET A 638 18.50 -17.09 -4.13
CA MET A 638 17.81 -17.92 -3.13
C MET A 638 16.88 -17.08 -2.26
N GLY A 639 17.38 -15.93 -1.77
CA GLY A 639 16.58 -14.96 -1.02
C GLY A 639 15.40 -14.41 -1.82
N LYS A 640 15.58 -14.13 -3.12
CA LYS A 640 14.47 -13.70 -4.01
C LYS A 640 13.43 -14.79 -4.24
N LEU A 641 13.84 -16.04 -4.29
CA LEU A 641 12.95 -17.19 -4.45
C LEU A 641 12.29 -17.63 -3.14
N LYS A 642 12.69 -17.05 -1.99
CA LYS A 642 12.30 -17.48 -0.64
C LYS A 642 12.59 -18.97 -0.40
N LEU A 643 13.66 -19.47 -0.99
CA LEU A 643 14.14 -20.83 -0.72
C LEU A 643 14.92 -20.78 0.58
N ALA A 644 14.73 -21.78 1.45
CA ALA A 644 15.50 -21.90 2.67
C ALA A 644 17.00 -21.94 2.31
N LEU A 645 17.78 -21.07 2.95
CA LEU A 645 19.24 -21.08 2.90
C LEU A 645 19.77 -22.17 3.83
#